data_AF-A0A0V1DIU4-F1
#
_entry.id   AF-A0A0V1DIU4-F1
#
_cell.length_a   1.000
_cell.length_b   1.000
_cell.length_c   1.000
_cell.angle_alpha   90.00
_cell.angle_beta   90.00
_cell.angle_gamma   90.00
#
_symmetry.space_group_name_H-M   'P 1'
#
loop_
_entity.id
_entity.type
_entity.pdbx_description
1 polymer ?
#
loop_
_entity_poly.entity_id
_entity_poly.type
_entity_poly.pdbx_seq_one_letter_code
_entity_poly.pdbx_strand_id
1 'polypeptide(L)'
;MHNKCSSSMMDVSIFYNIQHLSEAYSISLLLIFGGFSLGEMIIYLHAHSLALRLAACHTIDLAVICAGHVWKKTIVNKLDKNRFMTMWFVVCMVCMVGFCVVNIIHSLQMLIHRHDFDIHMPFTLLITVLVEFIVKSIGMIFLDFGLTYSRSTIPIRTLFILSPAFAVLTIAALRYLGYSYLVLWLDPVLTICTCFILSVLSILSGNAADYISVLLMAVPKEVKLENFESKFKLRFPGEKFHQLHVWADTKNHFNLSVHMRFKKSENYLQNFQSIKSFFSEHGITMAVLQPEFEKATTDSGNECLFEKKSEIIETKEKQNFFMRRSIVRGIPVEILEDEKLNAAVNMLPSNYDFEIHKTIWKIRREKIKRVYLQFPEGLLLFSCLIADILEEFVQDTTGCSVLYVFVSIKFDTGHFIDTVRHNFNPNSRLALVSTVQFISSLQAARKALSNDFKIELPQVAPLSPGEVLGCTAPRFNENMDAVIFVGDGRFHLESVMIANPDVPAFKYDPYGKKCFREHYDHKTMQKQRRLSVEMASNCKKFGLICGALGRQGNIRIMETVRDQLLASCREVFEFVMSEISLEKLSSWVQIACPRLSIDWGLQFIKPVITPYELMVAMDGIKWQKQYPMDYYAFESLGPWTNNFGRRTKQHVKMRCTNSM
;
A
#
# COMPACT_ATOMS: atom_id res chain seq x y z
N MET A 1 2.42 -17.71 45.59
CA MET A 1 1.41 -18.12 44.57
C MET A 1 1.36 -16.99 43.55
N HIS A 2 1.75 -17.07 42.29
CA HIS A 2 1.93 -18.17 41.35
C HIS A 2 3.24 -17.96 40.55
N ASN A 3 4.02 -19.03 40.44
CA ASN A 3 5.16 -19.17 39.53
C ASN A 3 4.69 -19.45 38.09
N LYS A 4 5.62 -19.21 37.15
CA LYS A 4 5.72 -19.68 35.74
C LYS A 4 5.14 -18.75 34.66
N CYS A 5 6.02 -17.99 34.02
CA CYS A 5 6.16 -18.04 32.56
C CYS A 5 7.53 -17.50 32.10
N SER A 6 8.59 -18.21 32.49
CA SER A 6 9.89 -18.15 31.80
C SER A 6 9.94 -19.34 30.84
N SER A 7 9.61 -19.13 29.56
CA SER A 7 9.93 -20.09 28.50
C SER A 7 10.40 -19.34 27.26
N SER A 8 11.72 -19.37 27.08
CA SER A 8 12.45 -19.38 25.81
C SER A 8 12.00 -18.41 24.72
N MET A 9 12.60 -17.23 24.71
CA MET A 9 12.74 -16.33 23.56
C MET A 9 13.85 -16.83 22.60
N MET A 10 13.86 -18.14 22.30
CA MET A 10 14.65 -18.69 21.19
C MET A 10 13.77 -18.73 19.95
N ASP A 11 14.34 -18.24 18.84
CA ASP A 11 13.92 -18.47 17.45
C ASP A 11 12.70 -17.71 16.89
N VAL A 12 12.76 -16.37 16.89
CA VAL A 12 11.99 -15.57 15.89
C VAL A 12 12.84 -15.28 14.65
N SER A 13 14.18 -15.23 14.78
CA SER A 13 15.11 -15.01 13.66
C SER A 13 15.25 -16.24 12.75
N ILE A 14 15.13 -17.46 13.28
CA ILE A 14 15.15 -18.69 12.49
C ILE A 14 13.89 -18.79 11.62
N PHE A 15 12.70 -18.51 12.17
CA PHE A 15 11.45 -18.51 11.40
C PHE A 15 11.41 -17.47 10.28
N TYR A 16 12.03 -16.29 10.47
CA TYR A 16 12.10 -15.27 9.44
C TYR A 16 13.08 -15.61 8.31
N ASN A 17 14.20 -16.28 8.64
CA ASN A 17 15.10 -16.84 7.62
C ASN A 17 14.50 -18.03 6.87
N ILE A 18 13.61 -18.82 7.49
CA ILE A 18 12.90 -19.95 6.85
C ILE A 18 11.95 -19.47 5.72
N GLN A 19 11.37 -18.28 5.83
CA GLN A 19 10.45 -17.75 4.80
C GLN A 19 11.12 -17.45 3.45
N HIS A 20 12.39 -17.04 3.44
CA HIS A 20 13.15 -16.82 2.20
C HIS A 20 13.72 -18.10 1.58
N LEU A 21 13.72 -19.22 2.32
CA LEU A 21 14.18 -20.54 1.85
C LEU A 21 13.05 -21.44 1.31
N SER A 22 11.81 -20.96 1.21
CA SER A 22 10.64 -21.81 0.92
C SER A 22 10.72 -22.60 -0.39
N GLU A 23 11.43 -22.08 -1.40
CA GLU A 23 11.50 -22.67 -2.74
C GLU A 23 12.33 -23.95 -2.78
N ALA A 24 13.51 -23.91 -2.15
CA ALA A 24 14.39 -25.06 -2.06
C ALA A 24 13.70 -26.19 -1.29
N TYR A 25 13.01 -25.85 -0.20
CA TYR A 25 12.28 -26.84 0.60
C TYR A 25 11.09 -27.46 -0.15
N SER A 26 10.26 -26.68 -0.87
CA SER A 26 9.13 -27.27 -1.62
C SER A 26 9.60 -28.21 -2.74
N ILE A 27 10.68 -27.88 -3.45
CA ILE A 27 11.27 -28.76 -4.46
C ILE A 27 11.91 -29.99 -3.81
N SER A 28 12.67 -29.82 -2.73
CA SER A 28 13.27 -30.94 -2.00
C SER A 28 12.21 -31.88 -1.44
N LEU A 29 11.14 -31.37 -0.84
CA LEU A 29 10.03 -32.18 -0.31
C LEU A 29 9.28 -32.89 -1.43
N LEU A 30 9.04 -32.24 -2.58
CA LEU A 30 8.44 -32.89 -3.75
C LEU A 30 9.27 -34.09 -4.19
N LEU A 31 10.60 -33.95 -4.28
CA LEU A 31 11.49 -35.03 -4.66
C LEU A 31 11.56 -36.13 -3.58
N ILE A 32 11.57 -35.76 -2.30
CA ILE A 32 11.58 -36.70 -1.18
C ILE A 32 10.29 -37.51 -1.13
N PHE A 33 9.12 -36.87 -1.10
CA PHE A 33 7.83 -37.57 -1.08
C PHE A 33 7.58 -38.36 -2.36
N GLY A 34 7.89 -37.78 -3.51
CA GLY A 34 7.76 -38.46 -4.81
C GLY A 34 8.63 -39.71 -4.89
N GLY A 35 9.92 -39.61 -4.57
CA GLY A 35 10.84 -40.75 -4.57
C GLY A 35 10.49 -41.79 -3.50
N PHE A 36 10.15 -41.36 -2.28
CA PHE A 36 9.82 -42.26 -1.19
C PHE A 36 8.54 -43.04 -1.46
N SER A 37 7.47 -42.38 -1.93
CA SER A 37 6.21 -43.05 -2.27
C SER A 37 6.35 -44.11 -3.38
N LEU A 38 7.25 -43.88 -4.34
CA LEU A 38 7.57 -44.83 -5.39
C LEU A 38 8.25 -46.09 -4.81
N GLY A 39 9.16 -45.90 -3.84
CA GLY A 39 9.73 -46.99 -3.04
C GLY A 39 8.67 -47.74 -2.21
N GLU A 40 7.77 -47.02 -1.54
CA GLU A 40 6.68 -47.63 -0.77
C GLU A 40 5.77 -48.50 -1.67
N MET A 41 5.45 -48.05 -2.88
CA MET A 41 4.68 -48.85 -3.83
C MET A 41 5.41 -50.10 -4.31
N ILE A 42 6.72 -50.02 -4.57
CA ILE A 42 7.53 -51.19 -4.93
C ILE A 42 7.54 -52.21 -3.78
N ILE A 43 7.70 -51.75 -2.54
CA ILE A 43 7.70 -52.62 -1.36
C ILE A 43 6.30 -53.23 -1.16
N TYR A 44 5.24 -52.46 -1.35
CA TYR A 44 3.87 -52.95 -1.32
C TYR A 44 3.63 -54.09 -2.32
N LEU A 45 4.13 -53.98 -3.56
CA LEU A 45 3.97 -55.03 -4.57
C LEU A 45 4.57 -56.39 -4.15
N HIS A 46 5.54 -56.39 -3.23
CA HIS A 46 6.16 -57.61 -2.71
C HIS A 46 5.61 -58.03 -1.34
N ALA A 47 5.27 -57.06 -0.48
CA ALA A 47 4.81 -57.30 0.89
C ALA A 47 3.29 -57.55 0.97
N HIS A 48 2.52 -57.12 -0.02
CA HIS A 48 1.05 -57.24 -0.11
C HIS A 48 0.25 -56.62 1.05
N SER A 49 0.82 -55.67 1.81
CA SER A 49 0.09 -54.94 2.87
C SER A 49 -0.74 -53.78 2.31
N LEU A 50 -2.05 -53.80 2.57
CA LEU A 50 -2.97 -52.71 2.19
C LEU A 50 -2.71 -51.45 3.01
N ALA A 51 -2.30 -51.58 4.28
CA ALA A 51 -1.92 -50.41 5.09
C ALA A 51 -0.74 -49.65 4.45
N LEU A 52 0.27 -50.37 3.93
CA LEU A 52 1.40 -49.76 3.23
C LEU A 52 0.98 -49.11 1.91
N ARG A 53 0.05 -49.72 1.17
CA ARG A 53 -0.52 -49.12 -0.04
C ARG A 53 -1.20 -47.78 0.25
N LEU A 54 -2.00 -47.71 1.30
CA LEU A 54 -2.68 -46.48 1.71
C LEU A 54 -1.66 -45.42 2.17
N ALA A 55 -0.63 -45.82 2.92
CA ALA A 55 0.48 -44.95 3.30
C ALA A 55 1.17 -44.33 2.08
N ALA A 56 1.48 -45.14 1.07
CA ALA A 56 2.05 -44.70 -0.20
C ALA A 56 1.13 -43.73 -0.96
N CYS A 57 -0.17 -44.03 -1.07
CA CYS A 57 -1.14 -43.12 -1.67
C CYS A 57 -1.20 -41.76 -0.97
N HIS A 58 -1.14 -41.74 0.36
CA HIS A 58 -1.11 -40.50 1.13
C HIS A 58 0.21 -39.73 0.93
N THR A 59 1.34 -40.42 0.85
CA THR A 59 2.64 -39.79 0.53
C THR A 59 2.64 -39.18 -0.90
N ILE A 60 1.99 -39.83 -1.86
CA ILE A 60 1.77 -39.27 -3.22
C ILE A 60 0.96 -37.98 -3.13
N ASP A 61 -0.14 -37.97 -2.35
CA ASP A 61 -0.97 -36.76 -2.21
C ASP A 61 -0.18 -35.58 -1.61
N LEU A 62 0.66 -35.83 -0.61
CA LEU A 62 1.59 -34.83 -0.06
C LEU A 62 2.60 -34.32 -1.10
N ALA A 63 3.08 -35.18 -2.00
CA ALA A 63 3.94 -34.78 -3.11
C ALA A 63 3.18 -33.86 -4.09
N VAL A 64 1.92 -34.18 -4.41
CA VAL A 64 1.07 -33.34 -5.27
C VAL A 64 0.83 -31.97 -4.63
N ILE A 65 0.60 -31.90 -3.32
CA ILE A 65 0.52 -30.62 -2.59
C ILE A 65 1.81 -29.80 -2.77
N CYS A 66 2.98 -30.43 -2.63
CA CYS A 66 4.28 -29.76 -2.84
C CYS A 66 4.43 -29.24 -4.28
N ALA A 67 3.97 -30.00 -5.28
CA ALA A 67 4.00 -29.57 -6.68
C ALA A 67 3.18 -28.28 -6.92
N GLY A 68 2.03 -28.14 -6.27
CA GLY A 68 1.25 -26.90 -6.30
C GLY A 68 1.98 -25.72 -5.70
N HIS A 69 2.70 -25.91 -4.58
CA HIS A 69 3.54 -24.85 -3.99
C HIS A 69 4.65 -24.39 -4.94
N VAL A 70 5.27 -25.32 -5.68
CA VAL A 70 6.27 -24.99 -6.71
C VAL A 70 5.61 -24.22 -7.87
N TRP A 71 4.44 -24.65 -8.33
CA TRP A 71 3.73 -24.02 -9.44
C TRP A 71 3.21 -22.60 -9.10
N LYS A 72 2.77 -22.36 -7.86
CA LYS A 72 2.32 -21.04 -7.37
C LYS A 72 3.26 -19.89 -7.75
N LYS A 73 4.56 -20.16 -7.88
CA LYS A 73 5.59 -19.16 -8.19
C LYS A 73 5.47 -18.58 -9.61
N THR A 74 4.97 -19.33 -10.60
CA THR A 74 4.84 -18.82 -11.98
C THR A 74 3.71 -17.81 -12.14
N ILE A 75 2.84 -17.70 -11.14
CA ILE A 75 1.73 -16.75 -11.13
C ILE A 75 2.26 -15.38 -10.70
N VAL A 76 1.90 -14.33 -11.42
CA VAL A 76 2.39 -12.96 -11.14
C VAL A 76 1.56 -12.29 -10.04
N ASN A 77 0.24 -12.38 -10.12
CA ASN A 77 -0.67 -11.68 -9.23
C ASN A 77 -0.87 -12.40 -7.89
N LYS A 78 -0.85 -11.64 -6.79
CA LYS A 78 -1.04 -12.18 -5.43
C LYS A 78 -2.43 -12.82 -5.23
N LEU A 79 -3.46 -12.22 -5.82
CA LEU A 79 -4.83 -12.73 -5.78
C LEU A 79 -4.95 -14.11 -6.45
N ASP A 80 -4.39 -14.20 -7.66
CA ASP A 80 -4.41 -15.42 -8.46
C ASP A 80 -3.58 -16.52 -7.79
N LYS A 81 -2.51 -16.18 -7.06
CA LYS A 81 -1.75 -17.13 -6.24
C LYS A 81 -2.60 -17.76 -5.15
N ASN A 82 -3.38 -16.97 -4.42
CA ASN A 82 -4.24 -17.50 -3.35
C ASN A 82 -5.33 -18.40 -3.93
N ARG A 83 -5.98 -17.96 -5.01
CA ARG A 83 -7.02 -18.75 -5.71
C ARG A 83 -6.49 -20.07 -6.26
N PHE A 84 -5.31 -20.03 -6.89
CA PHE A 84 -4.65 -21.22 -7.40
C PHE A 84 -4.38 -22.23 -6.29
N MET A 85 -3.84 -21.80 -5.15
CA MET A 85 -3.57 -22.71 -4.03
C MET A 85 -4.85 -23.29 -3.44
N THR A 86 -5.91 -22.50 -3.33
CA THR A 86 -7.24 -22.99 -2.91
C THR A 86 -7.77 -24.05 -3.87
N MET A 87 -7.73 -23.78 -5.18
CA MET A 87 -8.15 -24.75 -6.21
C MET A 87 -7.30 -26.03 -6.14
N TRP A 88 -5.99 -25.89 -6.01
CA TRP A 88 -5.05 -27.00 -5.95
C TRP A 88 -5.30 -27.90 -4.73
N PHE A 89 -5.59 -27.29 -3.57
CA PHE A 89 -5.94 -28.03 -2.37
C PHE A 89 -7.23 -28.84 -2.54
N VAL A 90 -8.24 -28.27 -3.20
CA VAL A 90 -9.49 -28.99 -3.53
C VAL A 90 -9.21 -30.18 -4.45
N VAL A 91 -8.33 -30.03 -5.44
CA VAL A 91 -7.92 -31.15 -6.32
C VAL A 91 -7.26 -32.27 -5.51
N CYS A 92 -6.30 -31.95 -4.62
CA CYS A 92 -5.65 -32.94 -3.76
C CYS A 92 -6.67 -33.65 -2.86
N MET A 93 -7.61 -32.90 -2.26
CA MET A 93 -8.68 -33.47 -1.44
C MET A 93 -9.52 -34.51 -2.20
N VAL A 94 -9.91 -34.20 -3.44
CA VAL A 94 -10.67 -35.12 -4.30
C VAL A 94 -9.83 -36.36 -4.65
N CYS A 95 -8.55 -36.18 -4.98
CA CYS A 95 -7.62 -37.28 -5.24
C CYS A 95 -7.49 -38.21 -4.01
N MET A 96 -7.30 -37.65 -2.82
CA MET A 96 -7.19 -38.41 -1.58
C MET A 96 -8.45 -39.22 -1.27
N VAL A 97 -9.64 -38.63 -1.43
CA VAL A 97 -10.91 -39.35 -1.29
C VAL A 97 -11.00 -40.50 -2.31
N GLY A 98 -10.58 -40.28 -3.56
CA GLY A 98 -10.48 -41.32 -4.57
C GLY A 98 -9.58 -42.49 -4.16
N PHE A 99 -8.39 -42.19 -3.63
CA PHE A 99 -7.49 -43.22 -3.09
C PHE A 99 -8.12 -43.98 -1.92
N CYS A 100 -8.82 -43.30 -1.02
CA CYS A 100 -9.53 -43.95 0.08
C CYS A 100 -10.60 -44.94 -0.42
N VAL A 101 -11.40 -44.55 -1.41
CA VAL A 101 -12.45 -45.41 -1.99
C VAL A 101 -11.85 -46.69 -2.58
N VAL A 102 -10.77 -46.57 -3.38
CA VAL A 102 -10.10 -47.74 -3.97
C VAL A 102 -9.56 -48.68 -2.89
N ASN A 103 -8.90 -48.14 -1.85
CA ASN A 103 -8.36 -48.95 -0.76
C ASN A 103 -9.46 -49.58 0.10
N ILE A 104 -10.62 -48.92 0.29
CA ILE A 104 -11.78 -49.50 0.97
C ILE A 104 -12.32 -50.70 0.16
N ILE A 105 -12.51 -50.55 -1.15
CA ILE A 105 -13.02 -51.63 -2.01
C ILE A 105 -12.10 -52.85 -1.94
N HIS A 106 -10.79 -52.65 -2.08
CA HIS A 106 -9.84 -53.76 -1.97
C HIS A 106 -9.79 -54.38 -0.57
N SER A 107 -9.91 -53.56 0.49
CA SER A 107 -9.98 -54.07 1.86
C SER A 107 -11.22 -54.95 2.08
N LEU A 108 -12.38 -54.53 1.55
CA LEU A 108 -13.62 -55.31 1.59
C LEU A 108 -13.51 -56.60 0.77
N GLN A 109 -12.92 -56.54 -0.43
CA GLN A 109 -12.67 -57.72 -1.24
C GLN A 109 -11.78 -58.73 -0.52
N MET A 110 -10.73 -58.28 0.15
CA MET A 110 -9.83 -59.15 0.91
C MET A 110 -10.51 -59.78 2.14
N LEU A 111 -11.48 -59.08 2.75
CA LEU A 111 -12.30 -59.61 3.84
C LEU A 111 -13.36 -60.63 3.37
N ILE A 112 -13.89 -60.47 2.15
CA ILE A 112 -14.94 -61.34 1.58
C ILE A 112 -14.34 -62.55 0.85
N HIS A 113 -13.46 -62.28 -0.13
CA HIS A 113 -12.74 -63.27 -0.91
C HIS A 113 -11.35 -63.44 -0.31
N ARG A 114 -11.29 -64.34 0.68
CA ARG A 114 -10.05 -64.63 1.40
C ARG A 114 -9.02 -65.20 0.43
N HIS A 115 -8.01 -64.41 0.13
CA HIS A 115 -6.79 -64.91 -0.48
C HIS A 115 -5.78 -65.18 0.64
N ASP A 116 -5.13 -66.35 0.63
CA ASP A 116 -4.03 -66.67 1.55
C ASP A 116 -2.74 -65.93 1.16
N PHE A 117 -2.81 -64.60 1.07
CA PHE A 117 -1.63 -63.74 0.90
C PHE A 117 -1.08 -63.44 2.29
N ASP A 118 -0.05 -64.18 2.70
CA ASP A 118 0.70 -63.83 3.90
C ASP A 118 1.52 -62.56 3.64
N ILE A 119 1.66 -61.71 4.66
CA ILE A 119 2.48 -60.51 4.53
C ILE A 119 3.95 -60.94 4.52
N HIS A 120 4.59 -60.76 3.36
CA HIS A 120 6.00 -61.08 3.17
C HIS A 120 6.89 -59.91 3.64
N MET A 121 8.11 -60.22 4.09
CA MET A 121 9.15 -59.23 4.44
C MET A 121 8.80 -58.25 5.59
N PRO A 122 8.48 -58.74 6.81
CA PRO A 122 8.12 -57.87 7.95
C PRO A 122 9.24 -56.92 8.40
N PHE A 123 10.50 -57.33 8.23
CA PHE A 123 11.64 -56.47 8.55
C PHE A 123 11.74 -55.27 7.60
N THR A 124 11.46 -55.49 6.31
CA THR A 124 11.39 -54.40 5.32
C THR A 124 10.26 -53.43 5.66
N LEU A 125 9.07 -53.93 6.02
CA LEU A 125 7.95 -53.09 6.46
C LEU A 125 8.30 -52.22 7.67
N LEU A 126 9.02 -52.79 8.66
CA LEU A 126 9.46 -52.05 9.84
C LEU A 126 10.46 -50.94 9.50
N ILE A 127 11.39 -51.18 8.57
CA ILE A 127 12.32 -50.14 8.09
C ILE A 127 11.55 -49.05 7.34
N THR A 128 10.65 -49.44 6.44
CA THR A 128 9.86 -48.50 5.63
C THR A 128 9.08 -47.54 6.52
N VAL A 129 8.40 -48.05 7.55
CA VAL A 129 7.59 -47.19 8.42
C VAL A 129 8.44 -46.25 9.28
N LEU A 130 9.63 -46.68 9.72
CA LEU A 130 10.55 -45.78 10.44
C LEU A 130 11.00 -44.62 9.56
N VAL A 131 11.32 -44.89 8.29
CA VAL A 131 11.64 -43.84 7.31
C VAL A 131 10.42 -42.97 7.03
N GLU A 132 9.23 -43.57 6.91
CA GLU A 132 7.97 -42.86 6.69
C GLU A 132 7.69 -41.85 7.81
N PHE A 133 7.86 -42.23 9.09
CA PHE A 133 7.73 -41.31 10.22
C PHE A 133 8.70 -40.13 10.13
N ILE A 134 9.94 -40.36 9.73
CA ILE A 134 10.95 -39.30 9.59
C ILE A 134 10.56 -38.36 8.43
N VAL A 135 10.27 -38.92 7.26
CA VAL A 135 9.90 -38.17 6.05
C VAL A 135 8.66 -37.31 6.30
N LYS A 136 7.62 -37.89 6.90
CA LYS A 136 6.38 -37.17 7.21
C LYS A 136 6.55 -36.14 8.32
N SER A 137 7.40 -36.39 9.33
CA SER A 137 7.70 -35.41 10.39
C SER A 137 8.48 -34.21 9.85
N ILE A 138 9.46 -34.43 8.98
CA ILE A 138 10.15 -33.36 8.25
C ILE A 138 9.13 -32.59 7.40
N GLY A 139 8.27 -33.30 6.69
CA GLY A 139 7.12 -32.76 5.99
C GLY A 139 6.30 -31.79 6.82
N MET A 140 5.87 -32.19 8.02
CA MET A 140 5.06 -31.36 8.92
C MET A 140 5.74 -30.05 9.34
N ILE A 141 7.06 -30.04 9.47
CA ILE A 141 7.82 -28.85 9.88
C ILE A 141 7.87 -27.82 8.74
N PHE A 142 7.97 -28.29 7.49
CA PHE A 142 8.26 -27.43 6.34
C PHE A 142 7.05 -27.19 5.41
N LEU A 143 6.03 -28.05 5.42
CA LEU A 143 4.76 -27.82 4.72
C LEU A 143 3.94 -26.77 5.46
N ASP A 144 4.10 -25.52 5.04
CA ASP A 144 3.24 -24.43 5.48
C ASP A 144 1.87 -24.54 4.78
N PHE A 145 0.90 -25.21 5.42
CA PHE A 145 -0.51 -25.29 5.00
C PHE A 145 -1.19 -23.92 5.15
N GLY A 146 -0.73 -22.95 4.36
CA GLY A 146 -1.03 -21.54 4.50
C GLY A 146 -2.51 -21.25 4.70
N LEU A 147 -2.76 -20.29 5.61
CA LEU A 147 -4.04 -19.62 5.91
C LEU A 147 -4.95 -20.26 6.97
N THR A 148 -4.43 -20.59 8.15
CA THR A 148 -5.07 -20.30 9.47
C THR A 148 -4.22 -20.88 10.60
N TYR A 149 -3.35 -20.05 11.19
CA TYR A 149 -2.54 -20.43 12.34
C TYR A 149 -3.32 -20.22 13.63
N SER A 150 -3.80 -21.33 14.20
CA SER A 150 -4.15 -21.43 15.62
C SER A 150 -3.43 -22.65 16.19
N ARG A 151 -2.86 -22.54 17.40
CA ARG A 151 -2.27 -23.69 18.11
C ARG A 151 -3.26 -24.85 18.27
N SER A 152 -4.57 -24.60 18.15
CA SER A 152 -5.62 -25.61 18.27
C SER A 152 -5.69 -26.61 17.11
N THR A 153 -5.10 -26.33 15.94
CA THR A 153 -5.20 -27.22 14.75
C THR A 153 -4.02 -28.17 14.58
N ILE A 154 -2.96 -28.04 15.39
CA ILE A 154 -1.77 -28.92 15.36
C ILE A 154 -2.14 -30.40 15.55
N PRO A 155 -2.96 -30.80 16.56
CA PRO A 155 -3.27 -32.22 16.77
C PRO A 155 -3.99 -32.86 15.58
N ILE A 156 -4.88 -32.10 14.93
CA ILE A 156 -5.65 -32.55 13.76
C ILE A 156 -4.71 -32.84 12.58
N ARG A 157 -3.73 -31.96 12.36
CA ARG A 157 -2.72 -32.12 11.29
C ARG A 157 -1.78 -33.29 11.56
N THR A 158 -1.32 -33.43 12.80
CA THR A 158 -0.48 -34.57 13.20
C THR A 158 -1.22 -35.89 12.98
N LEU A 159 -2.50 -35.94 13.35
CA LEU A 159 -3.32 -37.12 13.14
C LEU A 159 -3.51 -37.43 11.65
N PHE A 160 -3.83 -36.42 10.82
CA PHE A 160 -3.98 -36.59 9.38
C PHE A 160 -2.71 -37.14 8.72
N ILE A 161 -1.55 -36.58 9.06
CA ILE A 161 -0.30 -36.90 8.38
C ILE A 161 0.25 -38.26 8.84
N LEU A 162 0.19 -38.57 10.13
CA LEU A 162 0.85 -39.75 10.70
C LEU A 162 -0.06 -40.98 10.82
N SER A 163 -1.39 -40.87 10.70
CA SER A 163 -2.28 -42.04 10.85
C SER A 163 -1.94 -43.23 9.94
N PRO A 164 -1.53 -43.05 8.66
CA PRO A 164 -1.15 -44.19 7.82
C PRO A 164 0.12 -44.89 8.32
N ALA A 165 1.12 -44.13 8.77
CA ALA A 165 2.37 -44.69 9.31
C ALA A 165 2.09 -45.52 10.58
N PHE A 166 1.19 -45.06 11.45
CA PHE A 166 0.77 -45.85 12.61
C PHE A 166 0.08 -47.18 12.24
N ALA A 167 -0.74 -47.18 11.18
CA ALA A 167 -1.36 -48.41 10.69
C ALA A 167 -0.31 -49.41 10.19
N VAL A 168 0.65 -48.95 9.37
CA VAL A 168 1.76 -49.79 8.86
C VAL A 168 2.62 -50.32 10.01
N LEU A 169 2.94 -49.47 11.00
CA LEU A 169 3.74 -49.87 12.16
C LEU A 169 3.06 -50.98 12.96
N THR A 170 1.74 -50.85 13.16
CA THR A 170 0.95 -51.86 13.89
C THR A 170 0.99 -53.20 13.17
N ILE A 171 0.82 -53.21 11.85
CA ILE A 171 0.88 -54.41 11.02
C ILE A 171 2.29 -55.02 11.00
N ALA A 172 3.32 -54.20 10.81
CA ALA A 172 4.71 -54.64 10.79
C ALA A 172 5.13 -55.26 12.14
N ALA A 173 4.79 -54.60 13.25
CA ALA A 173 5.14 -55.07 14.60
C ALA A 173 4.44 -56.39 14.95
N LEU A 174 3.13 -56.51 14.70
CA LEU A 174 2.39 -57.75 14.97
C LEU A 174 2.90 -58.91 14.12
N ARG A 175 3.24 -58.65 12.86
CA ARG A 175 3.83 -59.66 11.99
C ARG A 175 5.21 -60.09 12.47
N TYR A 176 6.06 -59.13 12.89
CA TYR A 176 7.39 -59.42 13.44
C TYR A 176 7.32 -60.27 14.72
N LEU A 177 6.30 -60.05 15.56
CA LEU A 177 6.04 -60.83 16.78
C LEU A 177 5.39 -62.21 16.51
N GLY A 178 5.15 -62.58 15.25
CA GLY A 178 4.62 -63.90 14.86
C GLY A 178 3.10 -64.01 14.82
N TYR A 179 2.35 -62.91 14.92
CA TYR A 179 0.88 -62.90 14.89
C TYR A 179 0.28 -62.91 13.47
N SER A 180 0.72 -63.83 12.62
CA SER A 180 0.35 -63.91 11.19
C SER A 180 -1.16 -63.97 10.94
N TYR A 181 -1.87 -64.79 11.73
CA TYR A 181 -3.31 -64.95 11.58
C TYR A 181 -4.08 -63.67 11.92
N LEU A 182 -3.65 -62.94 12.95
CA LEU A 182 -4.28 -61.69 13.35
C LEU A 182 -4.06 -60.59 12.29
N VAL A 183 -2.85 -60.53 11.75
CA VAL A 183 -2.45 -59.54 10.74
C VAL A 183 -3.29 -59.63 9.47
N LEU A 184 -3.65 -60.86 9.03
CA LEU A 184 -4.53 -61.09 7.88
C LEU A 184 -5.89 -60.38 8.01
N TRP A 185 -6.44 -60.31 9.22
CA TRP A 185 -7.69 -59.60 9.49
C TRP A 185 -7.47 -58.12 9.77
N LEU A 186 -6.39 -57.79 10.46
CA LEU A 186 -6.16 -56.45 10.97
C LEU A 186 -5.71 -55.47 9.88
N ASP A 187 -4.95 -55.91 8.87
CA ASP A 187 -4.47 -55.06 7.78
C ASP A 187 -5.62 -54.40 6.98
N PRO A 188 -6.63 -55.13 6.45
CA PRO A 188 -7.75 -54.50 5.76
C PRO A 188 -8.65 -53.68 6.70
N VAL A 189 -8.82 -54.10 7.96
CA VAL A 189 -9.63 -53.35 8.94
C VAL A 189 -8.98 -52.01 9.31
N LEU A 190 -7.68 -52.00 9.63
CA LEU A 190 -6.93 -50.78 9.91
C LEU A 190 -6.85 -49.87 8.69
N THR A 191 -6.77 -50.44 7.48
CA THR A 191 -6.83 -49.67 6.23
C THR A 191 -8.17 -48.95 6.10
N ILE A 192 -9.31 -49.63 6.34
CA ILE A 192 -10.64 -49.00 6.31
C ILE A 192 -10.76 -47.90 7.38
N CYS A 193 -10.34 -48.17 8.62
CA CYS A 193 -10.35 -47.17 9.69
C CYS A 193 -9.50 -45.94 9.34
N THR A 194 -8.31 -46.16 8.77
CA THR A 194 -7.42 -45.06 8.37
C THR A 194 -8.02 -44.28 7.21
N CYS A 195 -8.62 -44.93 6.21
CA CYS A 195 -9.34 -44.24 5.13
C CYS A 195 -10.47 -43.36 5.67
N PHE A 196 -11.22 -43.84 6.67
CA PHE A 196 -12.26 -43.05 7.31
C PHE A 196 -11.68 -41.81 8.02
N ILE A 197 -10.60 -41.98 8.79
CA ILE A 197 -9.89 -40.87 9.45
C ILE A 197 -9.45 -39.84 8.41
N LEU A 198 -8.76 -40.27 7.35
CA LEU A 198 -8.27 -39.37 6.29
C LEU A 198 -9.42 -38.65 5.58
N SER A 199 -10.52 -39.34 5.28
CA SER A 199 -11.68 -38.74 4.63
C SER A 199 -12.37 -37.69 5.51
N VAL A 200 -12.59 -38.00 6.79
CA VAL A 200 -13.23 -37.09 7.74
C VAL A 200 -12.34 -35.87 8.00
N LEU A 201 -11.03 -36.07 8.20
CA LEU A 201 -10.09 -34.97 8.45
C LEU A 201 -9.89 -34.09 7.21
N SER A 202 -9.89 -34.66 6.00
CA SER A 202 -9.91 -33.89 4.75
C SER A 202 -11.13 -32.96 4.66
N ILE A 203 -12.31 -33.44 5.06
CA ILE A 203 -13.55 -32.66 5.05
C ILE A 203 -13.62 -31.64 6.20
N LEU A 204 -13.12 -31.97 7.40
CA LEU A 204 -13.17 -31.08 8.57
C LEU A 204 -12.08 -30.00 8.56
N SER A 205 -10.92 -30.29 7.98
CA SER A 205 -9.80 -29.34 7.89
C SER A 205 -10.05 -28.23 6.88
N GLY A 206 -10.95 -28.47 5.91
CA GLY A 206 -11.43 -27.47 4.98
C GLY A 206 -12.89 -27.16 5.20
N ASN A 207 -13.22 -25.94 5.63
CA ASN A 207 -14.55 -25.41 5.35
C ASN A 207 -14.69 -25.32 3.82
N ALA A 208 -15.11 -26.40 3.15
CA ALA A 208 -15.18 -26.48 1.69
C ALA A 208 -16.07 -25.35 1.12
N ALA A 209 -17.09 -24.94 1.86
CA ALA A 209 -17.91 -23.78 1.56
C ALA A 209 -17.10 -22.47 1.53
N ASP A 210 -16.15 -22.28 2.45
CA ASP A 210 -15.28 -21.10 2.50
C ASP A 210 -14.34 -21.08 1.28
N TYR A 211 -13.74 -22.23 0.92
CA TYR A 211 -12.86 -22.33 -0.26
C TYR A 211 -13.60 -22.09 -1.58
N ILE A 212 -14.79 -22.66 -1.73
CA ILE A 212 -15.64 -22.44 -2.92
C ILE A 212 -16.07 -20.98 -2.99
N SER A 213 -16.39 -20.34 -1.86
CA SER A 213 -16.76 -18.91 -1.84
C SER A 213 -15.62 -18.01 -2.32
N VAL A 214 -14.37 -18.29 -1.92
CA VAL A 214 -13.18 -17.57 -2.38
C VAL A 214 -12.93 -17.81 -3.87
N LEU A 215 -13.12 -19.05 -4.35
CA LEU A 215 -12.95 -19.40 -5.76
C LEU A 215 -13.98 -18.72 -6.66
N LEU A 216 -15.23 -18.65 -6.21
CA LEU A 216 -16.36 -18.08 -6.96
C LEU A 216 -16.48 -16.56 -6.84
N MET A 217 -15.60 -15.90 -6.07
CA MET A 217 -15.76 -14.49 -5.68
C MET A 217 -17.14 -14.23 -5.08
N ALA A 218 -17.67 -15.20 -4.34
CA ALA A 218 -19.01 -15.10 -3.80
C ALA A 218 -19.07 -13.96 -2.77
N VAL A 219 -20.23 -13.32 -2.69
CA VAL A 219 -20.50 -12.31 -1.67
C VAL A 219 -20.40 -12.98 -0.30
N PRO A 220 -19.52 -12.50 0.61
CA PRO A 220 -19.37 -13.07 1.94
C PRO A 220 -20.69 -12.95 2.72
N LYS A 221 -21.09 -14.02 3.41
CA LYS A 221 -22.35 -14.04 4.19
C LYS A 221 -22.30 -13.07 5.38
N GLU A 222 -21.10 -12.70 5.80
CA GLU A 222 -20.81 -11.77 6.89
C GLU A 222 -21.16 -10.32 6.52
N VAL A 223 -21.11 -9.97 5.23
CA VAL A 223 -21.48 -8.63 4.75
C VAL A 223 -22.99 -8.58 4.58
N LYS A 224 -23.70 -8.05 5.59
CA LYS A 224 -25.14 -7.83 5.54
C LYS A 224 -25.46 -6.69 4.57
N LEU A 225 -25.75 -7.03 3.31
CA LEU A 225 -26.21 -6.09 2.28
C LEU A 225 -27.68 -5.67 2.46
N GLU A 226 -28.43 -6.36 3.32
CA GLU A 226 -29.80 -5.99 3.64
C GLU A 226 -29.86 -4.58 4.25
N ASN A 227 -30.69 -3.71 3.68
CA ASN A 227 -30.83 -2.29 4.04
C ASN A 227 -29.60 -1.42 3.77
N PHE A 228 -28.62 -1.90 3.01
CA PHE A 228 -27.42 -1.14 2.70
C PHE A 228 -27.74 0.09 1.84
N GLU A 229 -28.57 -0.07 0.81
CA GLU A 229 -29.01 1.02 -0.06
C GLU A 229 -29.87 2.06 0.68
N SER A 230 -30.76 1.62 1.57
CA SER A 230 -31.61 2.53 2.36
C SER A 230 -30.79 3.31 3.39
N LYS A 231 -29.82 2.68 4.07
CA LYS A 231 -28.86 3.37 4.96
C LYS A 231 -27.98 4.35 4.21
N PHE A 232 -27.52 3.97 3.01
CA PHE A 232 -26.73 4.86 2.17
C PHE A 232 -27.54 6.09 1.74
N LYS A 233 -28.76 5.90 1.24
CA LYS A 233 -29.69 6.98 0.85
C LYS A 233 -30.01 7.92 2.02
N LEU A 234 -30.13 7.39 3.24
CA LEU A 234 -30.36 8.20 4.43
C LEU A 234 -29.17 9.12 4.76
N ARG A 235 -27.94 8.62 4.61
CA ARG A 235 -26.71 9.38 4.92
C ARG A 235 -26.30 10.33 3.79
N PHE A 236 -26.61 9.98 2.54
CA PHE A 236 -26.24 10.73 1.33
C PHE A 236 -27.46 10.97 0.42
N PRO A 237 -28.40 11.87 0.77
CA PRO A 237 -29.69 12.03 0.08
C PRO A 237 -29.62 12.58 -1.36
N GLY A 238 -28.42 12.83 -1.89
CA GLY A 238 -28.20 13.30 -3.27
C GLY A 238 -27.41 12.34 -4.16
N GLU A 239 -26.80 11.30 -3.58
CA GLU A 239 -25.87 10.41 -4.30
C GLU A 239 -26.50 9.03 -4.49
N LYS A 240 -26.25 8.42 -5.64
CA LYS A 240 -26.77 7.08 -5.96
C LYS A 240 -25.63 6.16 -6.34
N PHE A 241 -25.77 4.87 -6.08
CA PHE A 241 -24.94 3.84 -6.67
C PHE A 241 -25.83 2.84 -7.40
N HIS A 242 -25.29 2.17 -8.41
CA HIS A 242 -26.09 1.23 -9.23
C HIS A 242 -25.38 -0.09 -9.53
N GLN A 243 -24.05 -0.11 -9.50
CA GLN A 243 -23.28 -1.34 -9.67
C GLN A 243 -22.44 -1.55 -8.42
N LEU A 244 -22.84 -2.52 -7.58
CA LEU A 244 -22.18 -2.86 -6.33
C LEU A 244 -21.66 -4.29 -6.42
N HIS A 245 -20.34 -4.46 -6.31
CA HIS A 245 -19.69 -5.75 -6.33
C HIS A 245 -18.84 -5.94 -5.07
N VAL A 246 -19.22 -6.91 -4.24
CA VAL A 246 -18.49 -7.28 -3.01
C VAL A 246 -17.86 -8.65 -3.20
N TRP A 247 -16.58 -8.76 -2.86
CA TRP A 247 -15.83 -10.01 -2.99
C TRP A 247 -14.76 -10.13 -1.89
N ALA A 248 -14.37 -11.36 -1.55
CA ALA A 248 -13.32 -11.63 -0.56
C ALA A 248 -12.00 -12.07 -1.21
N ASP A 249 -10.87 -11.57 -0.70
CA ASP A 249 -9.53 -12.13 -1.01
C ASP A 249 -9.13 -13.20 0.01
N THR A 250 -9.49 -12.98 1.29
CA THR A 250 -9.31 -13.94 2.38
C THR A 250 -10.53 -13.94 3.28
N LYS A 251 -10.60 -14.88 4.22
CA LYS A 251 -11.72 -15.02 5.18
C LYS A 251 -12.06 -13.71 5.93
N ASN A 252 -11.08 -12.82 6.11
CA ASN A 252 -11.23 -11.58 6.88
C ASN A 252 -10.98 -10.31 6.05
N HIS A 253 -10.83 -10.41 4.73
CA HIS A 253 -10.53 -9.26 3.89
C HIS A 253 -11.55 -9.12 2.76
N PHE A 254 -12.45 -8.15 2.96
CA PHE A 254 -13.61 -7.92 2.09
C PHE A 254 -13.39 -6.66 1.26
N ASN A 255 -13.53 -6.80 -0.05
CA ASN A 255 -13.33 -5.76 -1.04
C ASN A 255 -14.67 -5.38 -1.67
N LEU A 256 -14.84 -4.08 -1.93
CA LEU A 256 -16.00 -3.53 -2.60
C LEU A 256 -15.55 -2.71 -3.81
N SER A 257 -16.16 -2.95 -4.97
CA SER A 257 -16.13 -2.04 -6.11
C SER A 257 -17.54 -1.50 -6.33
N VAL A 258 -17.69 -0.17 -6.36
CA VAL A 258 -19.01 0.47 -6.50
C VAL A 258 -18.99 1.61 -7.50
N HIS A 259 -19.94 1.59 -8.44
CA HIS A 259 -20.20 2.71 -9.36
C HIS A 259 -21.19 3.66 -8.73
N MET A 260 -20.79 4.92 -8.61
CA MET A 260 -21.53 5.96 -7.92
C MET A 260 -21.81 7.11 -8.87
N ARG A 261 -23.08 7.49 -9.01
CA ARG A 261 -23.50 8.61 -9.82
C ARG A 261 -23.59 9.86 -8.97
N PHE A 262 -22.83 10.88 -9.36
CA PHE A 262 -22.76 12.19 -8.75
C PHE A 262 -23.34 13.24 -9.68
N LYS A 263 -24.01 14.24 -9.11
CA LYS A 263 -24.51 15.40 -9.88
C LYS A 263 -23.37 16.31 -10.36
N LYS A 264 -22.31 16.45 -9.56
CA LYS A 264 -21.14 17.29 -9.84
C LYS A 264 -19.86 16.66 -9.30
N SER A 265 -18.71 17.02 -9.87
CA SER A 265 -17.39 16.57 -9.39
C SER A 265 -17.05 17.08 -8.00
N GLU A 266 -17.55 18.27 -7.60
CA GLU A 266 -17.32 18.80 -6.25
C GLU A 266 -17.99 17.93 -5.18
N ASN A 267 -19.18 17.39 -5.45
CA ASN A 267 -19.89 16.49 -4.53
C ASN A 267 -19.11 15.22 -4.22
N TYR A 268 -18.46 14.65 -5.24
CA TYR A 268 -17.59 13.49 -5.06
C TYR A 268 -16.41 13.85 -4.14
N LEU A 269 -15.70 14.95 -4.42
CA LEU A 269 -14.53 15.36 -3.63
C LEU A 269 -14.88 15.63 -2.17
N GLN A 270 -16.03 16.24 -1.90
CA GLN A 270 -16.50 16.53 -0.54
C GLN A 270 -16.92 15.26 0.22
N ASN A 271 -17.62 14.34 -0.45
CA ASN A 271 -18.21 13.17 0.21
C ASN A 271 -17.31 11.92 0.19
N PHE A 272 -16.22 11.93 -0.58
CA PHE A 272 -15.36 10.77 -0.83
C PHE A 272 -14.92 10.02 0.44
N GLN A 273 -14.34 10.73 1.41
CA GLN A 273 -13.88 10.13 2.67
C GLN A 273 -15.04 9.61 3.53
N SER A 274 -16.15 10.34 3.55
CA SER A 274 -17.37 9.95 4.28
C SER A 274 -18.00 8.68 3.69
N ILE A 275 -17.97 8.55 2.37
CA ILE A 275 -18.46 7.36 1.65
C ILE A 275 -17.55 6.16 1.91
N LYS A 276 -16.22 6.32 1.84
CA LYS A 276 -15.28 5.25 2.20
C LYS A 276 -15.46 4.80 3.66
N SER A 277 -15.64 5.76 4.57
CA SER A 277 -15.88 5.47 6.00
C SER A 277 -17.19 4.71 6.19
N PHE A 278 -18.25 5.09 5.49
CA PHE A 278 -19.52 4.36 5.51
C PHE A 278 -19.33 2.88 5.12
N PHE A 279 -18.56 2.58 4.08
CA PHE A 279 -18.30 1.20 3.69
C PHE A 279 -17.46 0.44 4.72
N SER A 280 -16.48 1.10 5.34
CA SER A 280 -15.68 0.50 6.42
C SER A 280 -16.51 0.15 7.65
N GLU A 281 -17.43 1.04 8.06
CA GLU A 281 -18.39 0.79 9.15
C GLU A 281 -19.29 -0.44 8.87
N HIS A 282 -19.50 -0.80 7.61
CA HIS A 282 -20.31 -1.94 7.18
C HIS A 282 -19.48 -3.20 6.87
N GLY A 283 -18.25 -3.26 7.37
CA GLY A 283 -17.41 -4.46 7.29
C GLY A 283 -16.60 -4.60 6.00
N ILE A 284 -16.56 -3.57 5.14
CA ILE A 284 -15.70 -3.58 3.96
C ILE A 284 -14.29 -3.13 4.36
N THR A 285 -13.29 -3.97 4.07
CA THR A 285 -11.88 -3.67 4.35
C THR A 285 -11.31 -2.66 3.35
N MET A 286 -11.67 -2.77 2.07
CA MET A 286 -11.24 -1.86 1.03
C MET A 286 -12.38 -1.54 0.05
N ALA A 287 -12.66 -0.26 -0.16
CA ALA A 287 -13.67 0.22 -1.09
C ALA A 287 -13.06 1.03 -2.23
N VAL A 288 -13.33 0.60 -3.47
CA VAL A 288 -12.99 1.31 -4.71
C VAL A 288 -14.26 1.98 -5.23
N LEU A 289 -14.22 3.31 -5.28
CA LEU A 289 -15.32 4.14 -5.75
C LEU A 289 -15.05 4.55 -7.19
N GLN A 290 -15.96 4.19 -8.10
CA GLN A 290 -15.93 4.63 -9.49
C GLN A 290 -16.98 5.72 -9.69
N PRO A 291 -16.59 7.00 -9.74
CA PRO A 291 -17.53 8.10 -9.93
C PRO A 291 -17.98 8.20 -11.39
N GLU A 292 -19.28 8.39 -11.58
CA GLU A 292 -19.91 8.77 -12.83
C GLU A 292 -20.60 10.12 -12.63
N PHE A 293 -20.45 11.03 -13.59
CA PHE A 293 -21.04 12.36 -13.48
C PHE A 293 -22.21 12.50 -14.47
N GLU A 294 -23.32 13.08 -13.99
CA GLU A 294 -24.43 13.41 -14.88
C GLU A 294 -23.96 14.45 -15.91
N LYS A 295 -24.25 14.20 -17.19
CA LYS A 295 -24.03 15.20 -18.24
C LYS A 295 -24.89 16.42 -17.92
N ALA A 296 -24.31 17.61 -17.98
CA ALA A 296 -25.05 18.86 -17.85
C ALA A 296 -26.13 18.90 -18.94
N THR A 297 -27.38 18.60 -18.57
CA THR A 297 -28.52 18.87 -19.44
C THR A 297 -28.66 20.38 -19.52
N THR A 298 -28.45 20.94 -20.70
CA THR A 298 -29.00 22.24 -21.07
C THR A 298 -30.50 22.13 -20.93
N ASP A 299 -31.04 22.56 -19.79
CA ASP A 299 -32.47 22.79 -19.69
C ASP A 299 -32.76 24.07 -18.92
N SER A 300 -33.59 24.84 -19.60
CA SER A 300 -34.19 26.11 -19.27
C SER A 300 -35.00 26.06 -17.98
N GLY A 301 -34.94 27.16 -17.22
CA GLY A 301 -35.90 27.44 -16.17
C GLY A 301 -35.29 27.43 -14.77
N ASN A 302 -34.67 28.53 -14.38
CA ASN A 302 -34.95 29.20 -13.11
C ASN A 302 -34.29 30.58 -13.10
N GLU A 303 -35.13 31.58 -12.89
CA GLU A 303 -34.81 33.00 -12.77
C GLU A 303 -33.73 33.25 -11.70
N CYS A 304 -32.70 34.00 -12.08
CA CYS A 304 -31.68 34.48 -11.15
C CYS A 304 -32.17 35.77 -10.48
N LEU A 305 -32.48 35.68 -9.19
CA LEU A 305 -33.07 36.73 -8.35
C LEU A 305 -32.08 37.77 -7.81
N PHE A 306 -31.00 38.08 -8.52
CA PHE A 306 -30.08 39.17 -8.16
C PHE A 306 -29.50 39.86 -9.40
N GLU A 307 -30.30 40.70 -10.05
CA GLU A 307 -29.77 41.77 -10.92
C GLU A 307 -29.56 43.04 -10.08
N LYS A 308 -28.31 43.46 -9.93
CA LYS A 308 -28.00 44.87 -9.68
C LYS A 308 -27.71 45.49 -11.05
N LYS A 309 -28.63 46.32 -11.53
CA LYS A 309 -28.44 47.19 -12.69
C LYS A 309 -27.23 48.09 -12.46
N SER A 310 -26.16 47.84 -13.20
CA SER A 310 -25.19 48.86 -13.55
C SER A 310 -25.13 48.91 -15.06
N GLU A 311 -25.74 49.95 -15.63
CA GLU A 311 -25.55 50.37 -17.01
C GLU A 311 -24.06 50.55 -17.26
N ILE A 312 -23.48 49.66 -18.07
CA ILE A 312 -22.21 49.93 -18.72
C ILE A 312 -22.54 50.12 -20.19
N ILE A 313 -22.45 51.38 -20.60
CA ILE A 313 -22.47 51.84 -21.97
C ILE A 313 -21.50 50.95 -22.78
N GLU A 314 -22.05 50.19 -23.74
CA GLU A 314 -21.29 49.44 -24.73
C GLU A 314 -20.44 50.42 -25.56
N THR A 315 -19.22 50.68 -25.11
CA THR A 315 -18.15 51.02 -26.03
C THR A 315 -17.71 49.71 -26.67
N LYS A 316 -18.03 49.56 -27.96
CA LYS A 316 -17.52 48.51 -28.83
C LYS A 316 -15.99 48.59 -28.93
N GLU A 317 -15.29 48.11 -27.92
CA GLU A 317 -13.99 47.50 -28.13
C GLU A 317 -14.19 45.99 -28.11
N LYS A 318 -14.17 45.37 -29.29
CA LYS A 318 -13.88 43.95 -29.44
C LYS A 318 -12.46 43.71 -28.90
N GLN A 319 -12.29 43.61 -27.59
CA GLN A 319 -11.16 42.90 -27.02
C GLN A 319 -11.43 41.41 -27.24
N ASN A 320 -11.05 40.97 -28.44
CA ASN A 320 -10.67 39.61 -28.73
C ASN A 320 -9.63 39.17 -27.70
N PHE A 321 -10.07 38.70 -26.53
CA PHE A 321 -9.24 37.88 -25.66
C PHE A 321 -9.22 36.46 -26.24
N PHE A 322 -8.72 36.35 -27.48
CA PHE A 322 -8.06 35.14 -27.92
C PHE A 322 -7.12 34.73 -26.79
N MET A 323 -7.24 33.48 -26.33
CA MET A 323 -6.29 32.86 -25.42
C MET A 323 -4.89 33.37 -25.76
N ARG A 324 -4.32 34.20 -24.87
CA ARG A 324 -2.92 34.59 -25.01
C ARG A 324 -2.15 33.28 -25.00
N ARG A 325 -1.70 32.90 -26.20
CA ARG A 325 -0.76 31.82 -26.50
C ARG A 325 0.36 31.88 -25.48
N SER A 326 0.21 31.14 -24.38
CA SER A 326 1.34 30.67 -23.63
C SER A 326 2.09 29.81 -24.62
N ILE A 327 3.19 30.32 -25.13
CA ILE A 327 4.06 29.67 -26.09
C ILE A 327 4.55 28.39 -25.40
N VAL A 328 3.86 27.27 -25.61
CA VAL A 328 4.39 25.96 -25.26
C VAL A 328 5.46 25.66 -26.30
N ARG A 329 6.66 26.17 -26.07
CA ARG A 329 7.82 26.00 -26.95
C ARG A 329 8.00 24.49 -27.20
N GLY A 330 7.78 24.07 -28.45
CA GLY A 330 8.13 22.73 -28.92
C GLY A 330 6.97 21.77 -29.19
N ILE A 331 5.72 22.09 -28.86
CA ILE A 331 4.59 21.21 -29.25
C ILE A 331 4.22 21.49 -30.73
N PRO A 332 4.13 20.45 -31.58
CA PRO A 332 3.70 20.56 -32.97
C PRO A 332 2.26 21.07 -33.10
N VAL A 333 2.01 21.89 -34.12
CA VAL A 333 0.70 22.53 -34.35
C VAL A 333 -0.39 21.49 -34.61
N GLU A 334 -0.02 20.36 -35.21
CA GLU A 334 -0.92 19.24 -35.52
C GLU A 334 -1.53 18.63 -34.26
N ILE A 335 -0.87 18.72 -33.10
CA ILE A 335 -1.41 18.27 -31.81
C ILE A 335 -2.28 19.37 -31.19
N LEU A 336 -1.87 20.63 -31.30
CA LEU A 336 -2.60 21.76 -30.71
C LEU A 336 -3.94 22.04 -31.41
N GLU A 337 -3.99 21.83 -32.72
CA GLU A 337 -5.17 22.10 -33.56
C GLU A 337 -6.02 20.84 -33.86
N ASP A 338 -5.70 19.70 -33.23
CA ASP A 338 -6.51 18.48 -33.36
C ASP A 338 -7.89 18.68 -32.70
N GLU A 339 -8.93 18.77 -33.53
CA GLU A 339 -10.32 19.00 -33.08
C GLU A 339 -10.84 17.88 -32.16
N LYS A 340 -10.47 16.62 -32.44
CA LYS A 340 -10.93 15.48 -31.64
C LYS A 340 -10.24 15.47 -30.29
N LEU A 341 -8.94 15.73 -30.26
CA LEU A 341 -8.19 15.84 -29.01
C LEU A 341 -8.71 16.99 -28.15
N ASN A 342 -8.96 18.16 -28.76
CA ASN A 342 -9.50 19.30 -28.05
C ASN A 342 -10.90 19.03 -27.49
N ALA A 343 -11.77 18.34 -28.25
CA ALA A 343 -13.07 17.91 -27.75
C ALA A 343 -12.97 16.96 -26.55
N ALA A 344 -12.02 16.00 -26.58
CA ALA A 344 -11.79 15.07 -25.49
C ALA A 344 -11.20 15.77 -24.24
N VAL A 345 -10.24 16.68 -24.42
CA VAL A 345 -9.67 17.50 -23.33
C VAL A 345 -10.73 18.40 -22.69
N ASN A 346 -11.68 18.92 -23.47
CA ASN A 346 -12.79 19.73 -22.94
C ASN A 346 -13.75 18.95 -22.03
N MET A 347 -13.66 17.62 -21.98
CA MET A 347 -14.39 16.81 -20.98
C MET A 347 -13.76 16.89 -19.59
N LEU A 348 -12.49 17.30 -19.48
CA LEU A 348 -11.82 17.57 -18.22
C LEU A 348 -12.26 18.95 -17.67
N PRO A 349 -12.22 19.15 -16.34
CA PRO A 349 -12.65 20.40 -15.74
C PRO A 349 -11.77 21.58 -16.18
N SER A 350 -12.41 22.64 -16.68
CA SER A 350 -11.75 23.79 -17.32
C SER A 350 -10.86 24.63 -16.40
N ASN A 351 -11.03 24.48 -15.09
CA ASN A 351 -10.20 25.11 -14.07
C ASN A 351 -8.91 24.34 -13.76
N TYR A 352 -8.74 23.11 -14.27
CA TYR A 352 -7.52 22.31 -14.12
C TYR A 352 -6.74 22.26 -15.43
N ASP A 353 -5.43 22.42 -15.37
CA ASP A 353 -4.53 22.21 -16.50
C ASP A 353 -3.71 20.93 -16.28
N PHE A 354 -4.08 19.86 -16.99
CA PHE A 354 -3.38 18.57 -16.96
C PHE A 354 -2.26 18.45 -18.00
N GLU A 355 -1.94 19.53 -18.74
CA GLU A 355 -0.95 19.55 -19.82
C GLU A 355 -1.09 18.36 -20.80
N ILE A 356 -2.32 17.97 -21.17
CA ILE A 356 -2.59 16.76 -21.98
C ILE A 356 -1.86 16.80 -23.33
N HIS A 357 -1.91 17.92 -24.04
CA HIS A 357 -1.22 18.09 -25.34
C HIS A 357 0.30 17.86 -25.22
N LYS A 358 0.91 18.36 -24.15
CA LYS A 358 2.34 18.19 -23.86
C LYS A 358 2.68 16.75 -23.52
N THR A 359 1.80 16.09 -22.78
CA THR A 359 1.93 14.67 -22.42
C THR A 359 1.90 13.79 -23.66
N ILE A 360 0.92 13.99 -24.54
CA ILE A 360 0.81 13.28 -25.83
C ILE A 360 2.04 13.55 -26.69
N TRP A 361 2.45 14.82 -26.82
CA TRP A 361 3.65 15.17 -27.59
C TRP A 361 4.90 14.46 -27.07
N LYS A 362 5.13 14.43 -25.75
CA LYS A 362 6.29 13.76 -25.17
C LYS A 362 6.24 12.26 -25.40
N ILE A 363 5.07 11.63 -25.21
CA ILE A 363 4.89 10.20 -25.46
C ILE A 363 5.18 9.84 -26.91
N ARG A 364 4.66 10.63 -27.88
CA ARG A 364 4.94 10.45 -29.31
C ARG A 364 6.42 10.65 -29.64
N ARG A 365 7.05 11.69 -29.10
CA ARG A 365 8.45 12.05 -29.36
C ARG A 365 9.45 11.04 -28.80
N GLU A 366 9.29 10.66 -27.53
CA GLU A 366 10.17 9.69 -26.85
C GLU A 366 9.79 8.26 -27.12
N LYS A 367 8.73 8.12 -27.91
CA LYS A 367 8.18 6.90 -28.35
C LYS A 367 7.80 5.97 -27.17
N ILE A 368 6.81 6.19 -26.32
CA ILE A 368 6.59 5.31 -25.14
C ILE A 368 5.49 4.22 -25.35
N LYS A 369 5.79 2.93 -25.05
CA LYS A 369 4.82 1.79 -25.20
C LYS A 369 3.86 1.60 -24.03
N ARG A 370 4.35 1.87 -22.83
CA ARG A 370 3.64 1.60 -21.58
C ARG A 370 3.67 2.85 -20.74
N VAL A 371 2.49 3.42 -20.52
CA VAL A 371 2.31 4.60 -19.70
C VAL A 371 1.72 4.14 -18.38
N TYR A 372 2.41 4.44 -17.29
CA TYR A 372 1.87 4.27 -15.94
C TYR A 372 1.50 5.65 -15.44
N LEU A 373 0.24 5.82 -15.05
CA LEU A 373 -0.25 7.07 -14.49
C LEU A 373 -0.28 6.96 -12.97
N GLN A 374 0.29 7.97 -12.29
CA GLN A 374 0.23 8.08 -10.85
C GLN A 374 -0.46 9.39 -10.50
N PHE A 375 -1.54 9.31 -9.73
CA PHE A 375 -2.31 10.46 -9.29
C PHE A 375 -2.28 10.59 -7.77
N PRO A 376 -2.26 11.81 -7.23
CA PRO A 376 -2.65 12.04 -5.83
C PRO A 376 -4.14 11.74 -5.66
N GLU A 377 -4.58 11.45 -4.44
CA GLU A 377 -5.93 10.97 -4.14
C GLU A 377 -7.04 11.85 -4.73
N GLY A 378 -6.90 13.17 -4.63
CA GLY A 378 -7.88 14.13 -5.15
C GLY A 378 -7.97 14.23 -6.69
N LEU A 379 -7.02 13.65 -7.43
CA LEU A 379 -7.04 13.63 -8.90
C LEU A 379 -7.34 12.23 -9.48
N LEU A 380 -7.48 11.20 -8.63
CA LEU A 380 -7.80 9.84 -9.07
C LEU A 380 -9.10 9.78 -9.88
N LEU A 381 -10.06 10.68 -9.64
CA LEU A 381 -11.33 10.71 -10.37
C LEU A 381 -11.16 11.00 -11.87
N PHE A 382 -10.05 11.61 -12.28
CA PHE A 382 -9.74 11.89 -13.68
C PHE A 382 -8.88 10.79 -14.32
N SER A 383 -8.47 9.76 -13.57
CA SER A 383 -7.46 8.81 -14.03
C SER A 383 -7.92 8.00 -15.23
N CYS A 384 -9.17 7.54 -15.22
CA CYS A 384 -9.73 6.75 -16.33
C CYS A 384 -9.90 7.62 -17.58
N LEU A 385 -10.53 8.79 -17.45
CA LEU A 385 -10.69 9.71 -18.57
C LEU A 385 -9.35 10.12 -19.19
N ILE A 386 -8.33 10.41 -18.36
CA ILE A 386 -6.98 10.72 -18.86
C ILE A 386 -6.35 9.48 -19.51
N ALA A 387 -6.54 8.28 -18.96
CA ALA A 387 -6.04 7.05 -19.58
C ALA A 387 -6.68 6.82 -20.95
N ASP A 388 -7.99 7.00 -21.08
CA ASP A 388 -8.74 6.86 -22.33
C ASP A 388 -8.25 7.85 -23.39
N ILE A 389 -8.06 9.13 -23.02
CA ILE A 389 -7.48 10.15 -23.90
C ILE A 389 -6.06 9.76 -24.32
N LEU A 390 -5.24 9.26 -23.41
CA LEU A 390 -3.88 8.87 -23.77
C LEU A 390 -3.85 7.63 -24.66
N GLU A 391 -4.75 6.67 -24.46
CA GLU A 391 -4.87 5.46 -25.28
C GLU A 391 -5.37 5.79 -26.69
N GLU A 392 -6.35 6.70 -26.83
CA GLU A 392 -6.90 7.09 -28.13
C GLU A 392 -5.88 7.86 -28.99
N PHE A 393 -5.11 8.77 -28.37
CA PHE A 393 -4.27 9.72 -29.11
C PHE A 393 -2.78 9.35 -29.15
N VAL A 394 -2.38 8.17 -28.67
CA VAL A 394 -1.00 7.66 -28.73
C VAL A 394 -0.95 6.35 -29.55
N GLN A 395 -0.11 6.30 -30.58
CA GLN A 395 0.12 5.09 -31.38
C GLN A 395 1.61 4.71 -31.45
N ASP A 396 1.88 3.40 -31.40
CA ASP A 396 3.09 2.65 -31.78
C ASP A 396 4.48 3.25 -31.55
N THR A 397 5.07 2.98 -30.37
CA THR A 397 6.32 3.66 -30.02
C THR A 397 7.14 3.05 -28.84
N THR A 398 8.50 2.91 -28.87
CA THR A 398 9.44 2.30 -27.83
C THR A 398 10.29 3.23 -26.89
N GLY A 399 10.17 3.15 -25.54
CA GLY A 399 10.94 4.00 -24.60
C GLY A 399 10.47 3.97 -23.12
N CYS A 400 11.29 4.48 -22.18
CA CYS A 400 10.97 4.65 -20.75
C CYS A 400 11.36 6.05 -20.26
N SER A 401 10.41 6.82 -19.73
CA SER A 401 10.61 8.22 -19.29
C SER A 401 9.60 8.59 -18.21
N VAL A 402 10.01 9.41 -17.25
CA VAL A 402 9.12 9.98 -16.24
C VAL A 402 8.75 11.40 -16.66
N LEU A 403 7.46 11.71 -16.75
CA LEU A 403 6.95 13.07 -16.95
C LEU A 403 6.21 13.51 -15.69
N TYR A 404 6.66 14.60 -15.08
CA TYR A 404 5.91 15.28 -14.04
C TYR A 404 5.02 16.34 -14.68
N VAL A 405 3.71 16.19 -14.48
CA VAL A 405 2.70 17.17 -14.87
C VAL A 405 2.29 17.94 -13.62
N PHE A 406 2.60 19.23 -13.59
CA PHE A 406 2.14 20.10 -12.52
C PHE A 406 0.72 20.58 -12.84
N VAL A 407 -0.26 19.96 -12.19
CA VAL A 407 -1.66 20.32 -12.42
C VAL A 407 -1.93 21.70 -11.81
N SER A 408 -2.07 22.71 -12.67
CA SER A 408 -2.38 24.08 -12.26
C SER A 408 -3.89 24.24 -12.11
N ILE A 409 -4.34 24.85 -11.01
CA ILE A 409 -5.74 25.14 -10.73
C ILE A 409 -5.95 26.66 -10.79
N LYS A 410 -6.90 27.10 -11.61
CA LYS A 410 -7.30 28.51 -11.68
C LYS A 410 -8.31 28.81 -10.57
N PHE A 411 -8.11 29.94 -9.88
CA PHE A 411 -9.07 30.50 -8.94
C PHE A 411 -9.43 31.95 -9.30
N ASP A 412 -10.47 32.48 -8.66
CA ASP A 412 -10.89 33.88 -8.82
C ASP A 412 -9.84 34.82 -8.22
N THR A 413 -8.89 35.24 -9.05
CA THR A 413 -7.81 36.15 -8.67
C THR A 413 -8.32 37.56 -8.38
N GLY A 414 -9.41 38.00 -9.01
CA GLY A 414 -10.01 39.32 -8.77
C GLY A 414 -10.50 39.43 -7.34
N HIS A 415 -11.33 38.48 -6.91
CA HIS A 415 -11.81 38.43 -5.53
C HIS A 415 -10.67 38.37 -4.51
N PHE A 416 -9.62 37.58 -4.79
CA PHE A 416 -8.44 37.53 -3.93
C PHE A 416 -7.75 38.89 -3.81
N ILE A 417 -7.51 39.58 -4.94
CA ILE A 417 -6.88 40.90 -4.94
C ILE A 417 -7.70 41.91 -4.12
N ASP A 418 -9.02 41.94 -4.32
CA ASP A 418 -9.92 42.85 -3.60
C ASP A 418 -9.95 42.52 -2.10
N THR A 419 -9.92 41.24 -1.76
CA THR A 419 -9.82 40.78 -0.37
C THR A 419 -8.53 41.29 0.29
N VAL A 420 -7.38 41.20 -0.39
CA VAL A 420 -6.11 41.72 0.14
C VAL A 420 -6.17 43.24 0.31
N ARG A 421 -6.68 43.96 -0.69
CA ARG A 421 -6.85 45.42 -0.63
C ARG A 421 -7.74 45.89 0.52
N HIS A 422 -8.80 45.15 0.81
CA HIS A 422 -9.74 45.51 1.86
C HIS A 422 -9.18 45.28 3.28
N ASN A 423 -8.30 44.28 3.45
CA ASN A 423 -7.87 43.82 4.78
C ASN A 423 -6.49 44.34 5.22
N PHE A 424 -5.67 44.86 4.30
CA PHE A 424 -4.29 45.29 4.61
C PHE A 424 -4.08 46.76 4.26
N ASN A 425 -3.26 47.45 5.06
CA ASN A 425 -2.94 48.86 4.83
C ASN A 425 -2.08 49.02 3.57
N PRO A 426 -2.29 50.07 2.75
CA PRO A 426 -1.41 50.37 1.62
C PRO A 426 0.06 50.46 2.04
N ASN A 427 0.97 50.07 1.15
CA ASN A 427 2.42 49.98 1.38
C ASN A 427 2.91 48.92 2.38
N SER A 428 2.02 48.10 2.96
CA SER A 428 2.43 46.94 3.77
C SER A 428 3.32 45.99 2.96
N ARG A 429 4.30 45.39 3.62
CA ARG A 429 5.17 44.35 3.07
C ARG A 429 4.56 42.99 3.31
N LEU A 430 4.10 42.35 2.24
CA LEU A 430 3.32 41.13 2.29
C LEU A 430 4.04 40.00 1.53
N ALA A 431 4.17 38.85 2.18
CA ALA A 431 4.62 37.62 1.52
C ALA A 431 3.42 36.85 0.98
N LEU A 432 3.48 36.46 -0.30
CA LEU A 432 2.48 35.58 -0.91
C LEU A 432 3.07 34.19 -1.06
N VAL A 433 2.35 33.17 -0.57
CA VAL A 433 2.77 31.77 -0.66
C VAL A 433 1.59 30.86 -1.02
N SER A 434 1.87 29.69 -1.59
CA SER A 434 0.86 28.72 -2.00
C SER A 434 1.47 27.32 -2.20
N THR A 435 0.63 26.31 -2.38
CA THR A 435 1.03 25.04 -2.99
C THR A 435 1.24 25.20 -4.50
N VAL A 436 1.94 24.22 -5.09
CA VAL A 436 2.27 24.18 -6.52
C VAL A 436 1.08 24.39 -7.46
N GLN A 437 -0.11 23.97 -7.05
CA GLN A 437 -1.33 24.01 -7.85
C GLN A 437 -1.80 25.44 -8.16
N PHE A 438 -1.56 26.43 -7.29
CA PHE A 438 -2.02 27.81 -7.52
C PHE A 438 -0.91 28.82 -7.85
N ILE A 439 0.34 28.37 -8.06
CA ILE A 439 1.50 29.27 -8.25
C ILE A 439 1.34 30.19 -9.48
N SER A 440 0.78 29.68 -10.58
CA SER A 440 0.56 30.47 -11.79
C SER A 440 -0.39 31.65 -11.52
N SER A 441 -1.53 31.40 -10.87
CA SER A 441 -2.50 32.42 -10.46
C SER A 441 -1.94 33.36 -9.39
N LEU A 442 -1.12 32.86 -8.46
CA LEU A 442 -0.46 33.68 -7.44
C LEU A 442 0.53 34.67 -8.08
N GLN A 443 1.29 34.26 -9.09
CA GLN A 443 2.17 35.15 -9.84
C GLN A 443 1.42 36.21 -10.63
N ALA A 444 0.23 35.88 -11.17
CA ALA A 444 -0.64 36.85 -11.81
C ALA A 444 -1.17 37.88 -10.78
N ALA A 445 -1.63 37.44 -9.61
CA ALA A 445 -2.10 38.29 -8.54
C ALA A 445 -1.01 39.23 -8.00
N ARG A 446 0.24 38.75 -7.88
CA ARG A 446 1.39 39.59 -7.51
C ARG A 446 1.48 40.85 -8.36
N LYS A 447 1.33 40.75 -9.68
CA LYS A 447 1.49 41.89 -10.60
C LYS A 447 0.47 42.99 -10.31
N ALA A 448 -0.77 42.60 -10.04
CA ALA A 448 -1.85 43.54 -9.71
C ALA A 448 -1.66 44.17 -8.33
N LEU A 449 -1.25 43.38 -7.32
CA LEU A 449 -1.05 43.85 -5.95
C LEU A 449 0.23 44.69 -5.77
N SER A 450 1.23 44.56 -6.65
CA SER A 450 2.50 45.30 -6.53
C SER A 450 2.35 46.82 -6.68
N ASN A 451 1.21 47.31 -7.18
CA ASN A 451 0.94 48.75 -7.25
C ASN A 451 0.58 49.34 -5.88
N ASP A 452 -0.01 48.52 -5.00
CA ASP A 452 -0.61 48.96 -3.74
C ASP A 452 0.23 48.51 -2.52
N PHE A 453 1.02 47.45 -2.67
CA PHE A 453 1.76 46.77 -1.61
C PHE A 453 3.18 46.38 -2.03
N LYS A 454 4.07 46.19 -1.04
CA LYS A 454 5.41 45.60 -1.26
C LYS A 454 5.30 44.07 -1.23
N ILE A 455 5.01 43.48 -2.39
CA ILE A 455 4.75 42.04 -2.52
C ILE A 455 6.03 41.22 -2.73
N GLU A 456 6.25 40.22 -1.87
CA GLU A 456 7.32 39.24 -2.00
C GLU A 456 6.77 37.84 -2.29
N LEU A 457 7.32 37.18 -3.32
CA LEU A 457 7.17 35.74 -3.54
C LEU A 457 8.49 35.07 -3.13
N PRO A 458 8.62 34.63 -1.87
CA PRO A 458 9.84 34.01 -1.37
C PRO A 458 10.12 32.71 -2.14
N GLN A 459 11.39 32.33 -2.29
CA GLN A 459 11.75 31.08 -2.96
C GLN A 459 12.74 30.28 -2.12
N VAL A 460 12.40 29.01 -1.88
CA VAL A 460 13.34 28.02 -1.32
C VAL A 460 13.66 27.00 -2.40
N ALA A 461 14.78 27.18 -3.09
CA ALA A 461 15.18 26.27 -4.16
C ALA A 461 15.28 24.81 -3.66
N PRO A 462 14.73 23.82 -4.41
CA PRO A 462 14.32 23.88 -5.82
C PRO A 462 12.86 24.32 -6.08
N LEU A 463 12.10 24.70 -5.05
CA LEU A 463 10.70 25.10 -5.21
C LEU A 463 10.58 26.39 -6.03
N SER A 464 9.41 26.58 -6.64
CA SER A 464 9.09 27.78 -7.41
C SER A 464 8.92 29.01 -6.50
N PRO A 465 9.06 30.24 -7.00
CA PRO A 465 8.77 31.44 -6.21
C PRO A 465 7.31 31.45 -5.72
N GLY A 466 7.14 31.60 -4.40
CA GLY A 466 5.86 31.52 -3.71
C GLY A 466 5.42 30.09 -3.35
N GLU A 467 6.17 29.06 -3.72
CA GLU A 467 5.82 27.66 -3.43
C GLU A 467 6.33 27.22 -2.07
N VAL A 468 5.45 26.56 -1.30
CA VAL A 468 5.76 25.97 0.01
C VAL A 468 5.30 24.53 0.10
N LEU A 469 6.04 23.72 0.85
CA LEU A 469 5.70 22.34 1.18
C LEU A 469 5.40 22.23 2.69
N GLY A 470 4.72 21.16 3.10
CA GLY A 470 4.52 20.87 4.53
C GLY A 470 5.83 20.66 5.31
N CYS A 471 6.94 20.41 4.63
CA CYS A 471 8.27 20.17 5.22
C CYS A 471 9.36 21.15 4.72
N THR A 472 9.02 22.13 3.89
CA THR A 472 9.99 23.11 3.37
C THR A 472 9.30 24.46 3.19
N ALA A 473 9.77 25.47 3.93
CA ALA A 473 9.18 26.80 3.99
C ALA A 473 10.26 27.89 4.03
N PRO A 474 9.99 29.09 3.48
CA PRO A 474 10.92 30.21 3.53
C PRO A 474 11.02 30.81 4.94
N ARG A 475 12.12 31.52 5.18
CA ARG A 475 12.26 32.44 6.31
C ARG A 475 12.08 33.87 5.83
N PHE A 476 11.31 34.64 6.59
CA PHE A 476 11.06 36.05 6.32
C PHE A 476 12.01 36.94 7.10
N ASN A 477 12.26 38.12 6.54
CA ASN A 477 12.96 39.18 7.25
C ASN A 477 12.06 39.75 8.35
N GLU A 478 12.66 40.35 9.39
CA GLU A 478 11.94 40.88 10.56
C GLU A 478 10.93 41.99 10.22
N ASN A 479 11.04 42.63 9.04
CA ASN A 479 10.17 43.72 8.60
C ASN A 479 8.98 43.23 7.74
N MET A 480 8.57 41.97 7.84
CA MET A 480 7.42 41.44 7.10
C MET A 480 6.13 41.66 7.89
N ASP A 481 5.15 42.37 7.31
CA ASP A 481 3.92 42.72 8.03
C ASP A 481 2.94 41.54 8.11
N ALA A 482 2.86 40.73 7.05
CA ALA A 482 2.06 39.50 7.04
C ALA A 482 2.47 38.54 5.92
N VAL A 483 2.11 37.26 6.11
CA VAL A 483 2.12 36.24 5.05
C VAL A 483 0.69 35.82 4.72
N ILE A 484 0.38 35.74 3.43
CA ILE A 484 -0.91 35.31 2.90
C ILE A 484 -0.69 34.03 2.10
N PHE A 485 -1.22 32.93 2.61
CA PHE A 485 -1.21 31.63 1.97
C PHE A 485 -2.51 31.40 1.20
N VAL A 486 -2.40 31.02 -0.08
CA VAL A 486 -3.55 30.62 -0.89
C VAL A 486 -3.69 29.09 -0.88
N GLY A 487 -4.80 28.59 -0.35
CA GLY A 487 -5.12 27.18 -0.27
C GLY A 487 -6.27 26.87 0.70
N ASP A 488 -6.85 25.69 0.56
CA ASP A 488 -7.98 25.20 1.36
C ASP A 488 -7.54 24.67 2.74
N GLY A 489 -6.41 23.98 2.81
CA GLY A 489 -5.85 23.38 4.02
C GLY A 489 -4.88 24.27 4.81
N ARG A 490 -4.62 23.89 6.07
CA ARG A 490 -3.66 24.58 6.96
C ARG A 490 -2.26 23.97 6.93
N PHE A 491 -2.13 22.71 6.54
CA PHE A 491 -0.88 21.93 6.66
C PHE A 491 0.35 22.62 6.04
N HIS A 492 0.22 23.22 4.85
CA HIS A 492 1.31 23.92 4.19
C HIS A 492 1.59 25.30 4.81
N LEU A 493 0.55 26.00 5.27
CA LEU A 493 0.74 27.27 5.99
C LEU A 493 1.40 27.04 7.35
N GLU A 494 1.11 25.93 8.03
CA GLU A 494 1.73 25.58 9.30
C GLU A 494 3.24 25.45 9.19
N SER A 495 3.79 24.95 8.08
CA SER A 495 5.26 24.92 7.91
C SER A 495 5.85 26.33 7.84
N VAL A 496 5.14 27.27 7.23
CA VAL A 496 5.52 28.69 7.19
C VAL A 496 5.42 29.31 8.58
N MET A 497 4.33 29.03 9.32
CA MET A 497 4.16 29.52 10.69
C MET A 497 5.23 28.95 11.64
N ILE A 498 5.58 27.67 11.51
CA ILE A 498 6.64 27.03 12.30
C ILE A 498 7.99 27.73 12.07
N ALA A 499 8.32 28.02 10.80
CA ALA A 499 9.56 28.69 10.43
C ALA A 499 9.58 30.17 10.82
N ASN A 500 8.41 30.82 10.90
CA ASN A 500 8.26 32.26 11.11
C ASN A 500 7.24 32.56 12.22
N PRO A 501 7.60 32.34 13.50
CA PRO A 501 6.67 32.48 14.63
C PRO A 501 6.14 33.90 14.84
N ASP A 502 6.92 34.90 14.43
CA ASP A 502 6.66 36.31 14.71
C ASP A 502 5.87 37.01 13.58
N VAL A 503 5.63 36.32 12.45
CA VAL A 503 4.96 36.91 11.27
C VAL A 503 3.47 36.54 11.27
N PRO A 504 2.54 37.51 11.23
CA PRO A 504 1.11 37.25 11.12
C PRO A 504 0.77 36.43 9.86
N ALA A 505 0.07 35.31 10.05
CA ALA A 505 -0.28 34.39 8.98
C ALA A 505 -1.78 34.42 8.65
N PHE A 506 -2.08 34.50 7.35
CA PHE A 506 -3.44 34.51 6.83
C PHE A 506 -3.60 33.40 5.79
N LYS A 507 -4.73 32.70 5.81
CA LYS A 507 -5.12 31.71 4.81
C LYS A 507 -6.28 32.24 4.00
N TYR A 508 -6.11 32.34 2.69
CA TYR A 508 -7.20 32.56 1.75
C TYR A 508 -7.60 31.24 1.11
N ASP A 509 -8.84 30.80 1.35
CA ASP A 509 -9.43 29.65 0.69
C ASP A 509 -9.99 30.07 -0.69
N PRO A 510 -9.39 29.61 -1.80
CA PRO A 510 -9.81 29.99 -3.14
C PRO A 510 -11.18 29.44 -3.55
N TYR A 511 -11.66 28.38 -2.89
CA TYR A 511 -12.95 27.76 -3.18
C TYR A 511 -14.05 28.43 -2.35
N GLY A 512 -13.84 28.55 -1.04
CA GLY A 512 -14.78 29.19 -0.12
C GLY A 512 -14.80 30.72 -0.22
N LYS A 513 -13.81 31.33 -0.90
CA LYS A 513 -13.61 32.78 -1.00
C LYS A 513 -13.55 33.48 0.36
N LYS A 514 -12.92 32.82 1.33
CA LYS A 514 -12.79 33.30 2.71
C LYS A 514 -11.34 33.47 3.10
N CYS A 515 -11.03 34.57 3.79
CA CYS A 515 -9.74 34.81 4.40
C CYS A 515 -9.82 34.62 5.91
N PHE A 516 -8.87 33.87 6.47
CA PHE A 516 -8.80 33.55 7.88
C PHE A 516 -7.45 33.97 8.44
N ARG A 517 -7.42 34.54 9.65
CA ARG A 517 -6.19 34.70 10.40
C ARG A 517 -5.88 33.39 11.12
N GLU A 518 -4.68 32.87 10.89
CA GLU A 518 -4.26 31.57 11.41
C GLU A 518 -3.23 31.72 12.51
N HIS A 519 -3.32 30.86 13.51
CA HIS A 519 -2.41 30.82 14.64
C HIS A 519 -1.84 29.42 14.80
N TYR A 520 -0.61 29.34 15.30
CA TYR A 520 0.07 28.10 15.61
C TYR A 520 0.54 28.13 17.06
N ASP A 521 0.39 27.03 17.79
CA ASP A 521 0.83 26.95 19.18
C ASP A 521 2.32 26.58 19.26
N HIS A 522 3.17 27.57 19.01
CA HIS A 522 4.63 27.39 19.05
C HIS A 522 5.13 26.98 20.42
N LYS A 523 4.50 27.46 21.51
CA LYS A 523 4.95 27.16 22.88
C LYS A 523 4.79 25.67 23.16
N THR A 524 3.61 25.13 22.85
CA THR A 524 3.32 23.71 23.02
C THR A 524 4.21 22.85 22.12
N MET A 525 4.31 23.20 20.83
CA MET A 525 5.15 22.44 19.89
C MET A 525 6.62 22.43 20.33
N GLN A 526 7.22 23.60 20.61
CA GLN A 526 8.63 23.67 21.03
C GLN A 526 8.89 22.93 22.35
N LYS A 527 7.98 23.06 23.33
CA LYS A 527 8.09 22.32 24.61
C LYS A 527 8.10 20.82 24.35
N GLN A 528 7.15 20.31 23.56
CA GLN A 528 7.04 18.89 23.24
C GLN A 528 8.24 18.36 22.46
N ARG A 529 8.77 19.12 21.50
CA ARG A 529 9.94 18.72 20.71
C ARG A 529 11.21 18.72 21.55
N ARG A 530 11.41 19.72 22.40
CA ARG A 530 12.53 19.75 23.36
C ARG A 530 12.51 18.56 24.31
N LEU A 531 11.34 18.21 24.86
CA LEU A 531 11.20 17.02 25.69
C LEU A 531 11.57 15.73 24.95
N SER A 532 11.15 15.57 23.68
CA SER A 532 11.55 14.41 22.88
C SER A 532 13.06 14.38 22.59
N VAL A 533 13.68 15.53 22.34
CA VAL A 533 15.14 15.65 22.17
C VAL A 533 15.89 15.28 23.46
N GLU A 534 15.43 15.76 24.61
CA GLU A 534 16.01 15.45 25.93
C GLU A 534 15.84 13.97 26.31
N MET A 535 14.68 13.38 26.01
CA MET A 535 14.49 11.94 26.18
C MET A 535 15.43 11.15 25.27
N ALA A 536 15.62 11.59 24.03
CA ALA A 536 16.50 10.94 23.08
C ALA A 536 17.98 11.06 23.46
N SER A 537 18.47 12.21 23.96
CA SER A 537 19.87 12.39 24.35
C SER A 537 20.31 11.42 25.46
N ASN A 538 19.38 11.01 26.32
CA ASN A 538 19.58 10.04 27.39
C ASN A 538 19.49 8.57 26.93
N CYS A 539 19.04 8.29 25.70
CA CYS A 539 18.85 6.93 25.20
C CYS A 539 20.16 6.28 24.73
N LYS A 540 20.37 4.99 25.02
CA LYS A 540 21.54 4.23 24.54
C LYS A 540 21.31 3.50 23.22
N LYS A 541 20.05 3.14 22.93
CA LYS A 541 19.64 2.36 21.75
C LYS A 541 18.72 3.18 20.88
N PHE A 542 18.98 3.20 19.58
CA PHE A 542 18.22 3.93 18.58
C PHE A 542 17.77 3.04 17.44
N GLY A 543 16.50 3.18 17.05
CA GLY A 543 16.00 2.69 15.77
C GLY A 543 16.06 3.80 14.70
N LEU A 544 16.72 3.54 13.58
CA LEU A 544 16.78 4.42 12.42
C LEU A 544 15.79 3.92 11.38
N ILE A 545 14.82 4.74 11.02
CA ILE A 545 13.78 4.40 10.06
C ILE A 545 14.07 5.11 8.74
N CYS A 546 14.22 4.35 7.67
CA CYS A 546 14.21 4.86 6.31
C CYS A 546 12.81 4.65 5.69
N GLY A 547 12.11 5.74 5.42
CA GLY A 547 10.77 5.69 4.84
C GLY A 547 10.77 5.21 3.39
N ALA A 548 10.12 4.10 3.10
CA ALA A 548 10.02 3.56 1.74
C ALA A 548 8.89 4.23 0.93
N LEU A 549 7.89 4.79 1.61
CA LEU A 549 6.74 5.42 0.96
C LEU A 549 7.15 6.71 0.24
N GLY A 550 6.72 6.84 -1.02
CA GLY A 550 6.98 8.03 -1.83
C GLY A 550 8.46 8.35 -2.07
N ARG A 551 9.38 7.39 -1.84
CA ARG A 551 10.85 7.62 -1.84
C ARG A 551 11.29 8.78 -0.92
N GLN A 552 10.60 8.96 0.21
CA GLN A 552 10.90 10.01 1.17
C GLN A 552 12.17 9.73 1.99
N GLY A 553 12.53 8.45 2.15
CA GLY A 553 13.77 8.03 2.77
C GLY A 553 15.00 8.36 1.92
N ASN A 554 16.09 8.70 2.61
CA ASN A 554 17.35 9.07 1.98
C ASN A 554 18.51 8.38 2.68
N ILE A 555 19.15 7.46 1.96
CA ILE A 555 20.26 6.64 2.46
C ILE A 555 21.44 7.52 2.93
N ARG A 556 21.74 8.63 2.25
CA ARG A 556 22.82 9.54 2.66
C ARG A 556 22.54 10.19 4.02
N ILE A 557 21.28 10.57 4.26
CA ILE A 557 20.87 11.12 5.56
C ILE A 557 20.96 10.03 6.62
N MET A 558 20.50 8.82 6.30
CA MET A 558 20.57 7.67 7.19
C MET A 558 22.00 7.33 7.61
N GLU A 559 22.96 7.32 6.66
CA GLU A 559 24.39 7.15 6.91
C GLU A 559 24.93 8.27 7.82
N THR A 560 24.64 9.53 7.49
CA THR A 560 25.07 10.70 8.31
C THR A 560 24.58 10.58 9.76
N VAL A 561 23.30 10.22 9.93
CA VAL A 561 22.65 10.06 11.23
C VAL A 561 23.23 8.87 11.99
N ARG A 562 23.48 7.76 11.31
CA ARG A 562 24.11 6.57 11.90
C ARG A 562 25.51 6.90 12.40
N ASP A 563 26.32 7.56 11.57
CA ASP A 563 27.71 7.86 11.90
C ASP A 563 27.79 8.81 13.12
N GLN A 564 26.87 9.79 13.23
CA GLN A 564 26.74 10.64 14.41
C GLN A 564 26.40 9.84 15.69
N LEU A 565 25.48 8.88 15.58
CA LEU A 565 25.08 8.01 16.70
C LEU A 565 26.21 7.09 17.15
N LEU A 566 26.94 6.50 16.19
CA LEU A 566 28.11 5.66 16.47
C LEU A 566 29.23 6.48 17.11
N ALA A 567 29.51 7.68 16.61
CA ALA A 567 30.48 8.61 17.20
C ALA A 567 30.12 9.01 18.64
N SER A 568 28.82 9.04 18.95
CA SER A 568 28.28 9.32 20.29
C SER A 568 28.12 8.05 21.16
N CYS A 569 28.77 6.94 20.77
CA CYS A 569 28.74 5.64 21.46
C CYS A 569 27.33 5.07 21.69
N ARG A 570 26.42 5.21 20.71
CA ARG A 570 25.06 4.68 20.76
C ARG A 570 24.93 3.38 19.94
N GLU A 571 24.05 2.49 20.37
CA GLU A 571 23.68 1.28 19.62
C GLU A 571 22.59 1.62 18.59
N VAL A 572 22.78 1.18 17.35
CA VAL A 572 21.96 1.57 16.20
C VAL A 572 21.33 0.35 15.53
N PHE A 573 20.02 0.41 15.30
CA PHE A 573 19.24 -0.60 14.57
C PHE A 573 18.57 0.04 13.37
N GLU A 574 18.82 -0.48 12.18
CA GLU A 574 18.31 0.09 10.92
C GLU A 574 17.04 -0.63 10.44
N PHE A 575 16.04 0.14 10.01
CA PHE A 575 14.76 -0.35 9.52
C PHE A 575 14.36 0.36 8.23
N VAL A 576 13.74 -0.38 7.31
CA VAL A 576 13.08 0.16 6.13
C VAL A 576 11.60 -0.20 6.23
N MET A 577 10.71 0.78 6.19
CA MET A 577 9.26 0.55 6.28
C MET A 577 8.49 1.59 5.47
N SER A 578 7.36 1.17 4.91
CA SER A 578 6.44 2.06 4.19
C SER A 578 5.56 2.86 5.14
N GLU A 579 5.11 2.23 6.23
CA GLU A 579 4.33 2.87 7.30
C GLU A 579 5.02 2.66 8.64
N ILE A 580 5.01 3.70 9.48
CA ILE A 580 5.73 3.71 10.76
C ILE A 580 4.86 3.11 11.86
N SER A 581 5.18 1.89 12.30
CA SER A 581 4.60 1.25 13.50
C SER A 581 5.71 0.91 14.50
N LEU A 582 5.62 1.45 15.72
CA LEU A 582 6.76 1.51 16.65
C LEU A 582 6.40 0.96 18.02
N GLU A 583 6.80 -0.28 18.30
CA GLU A 583 6.50 -0.94 19.59
C GLU A 583 7.74 -1.38 20.39
N LYS A 584 8.93 -1.50 19.77
CA LYS A 584 10.03 -2.33 20.33
C LYS A 584 11.31 -1.61 20.79
N LEU A 585 11.55 -0.33 20.49
CA LEU A 585 12.81 0.36 20.82
C LEU A 585 12.64 1.63 21.66
N SER A 586 13.72 2.02 22.34
CA SER A 586 13.75 3.11 23.33
C SER A 586 13.60 4.51 22.73
N SER A 587 14.14 4.75 21.53
CA SER A 587 14.08 6.02 20.80
C SER A 587 14.20 5.77 19.30
N TRP A 588 13.55 6.60 18.50
CA TRP A 588 13.48 6.45 17.05
C TRP A 588 13.88 7.72 16.34
N VAL A 589 14.69 7.58 15.30
CA VAL A 589 15.01 8.64 14.35
C VAL A 589 14.38 8.27 13.02
N GLN A 590 13.50 9.12 12.50
CA GLN A 590 12.82 8.85 11.24
C GLN A 590 13.36 9.72 10.12
N ILE A 591 13.83 9.06 9.06
CA ILE A 591 14.22 9.64 7.78
C ILE A 591 13.08 9.36 6.78
N ALA A 592 11.97 10.08 6.93
CA ALA A 592 10.81 10.02 6.06
C ALA A 592 10.16 11.42 5.94
N CYS A 593 8.88 11.58 6.27
CA CYS A 593 8.22 12.87 6.35
C CYS A 593 8.51 13.53 7.72
N PRO A 594 9.13 14.72 7.79
CA PRO A 594 9.42 15.40 9.06
C PRO A 594 8.18 15.67 9.92
N ARG A 595 7.02 15.83 9.29
CA ARG A 595 5.75 16.09 9.98
C ARG A 595 5.30 14.92 10.86
N LEU A 596 5.72 13.67 10.57
CA LEU A 596 5.49 12.50 11.44
C LEU A 596 6.01 12.73 12.86
N SER A 597 7.19 13.33 13.00
CA SER A 597 7.74 13.70 14.29
C SER A 597 7.07 14.96 14.85
N ILE A 598 6.84 15.98 14.02
CA ILE A 598 6.38 17.29 14.51
C ILE A 598 4.93 17.24 14.98
N ASP A 599 4.03 16.65 14.20
CA ASP A 599 2.58 16.68 14.46
C ASP A 599 2.11 15.42 15.22
N TRP A 600 2.64 14.25 14.85
CA TRP A 600 2.19 12.96 15.38
C TRP A 600 3.14 12.36 16.42
N GLY A 601 4.26 13.04 16.74
CA GLY A 601 5.30 12.53 17.63
C GLY A 601 4.80 12.11 19.03
N LEU A 602 3.72 12.72 19.52
CA LEU A 602 3.10 12.39 20.81
C LEU A 602 2.22 11.14 20.81
N GLN A 603 1.80 10.67 19.63
CA GLN A 603 1.01 9.44 19.53
C GLN A 603 1.88 8.19 19.75
N PHE A 604 3.21 8.36 19.69
CA PHE A 604 4.16 7.30 19.96
C PHE A 604 4.54 7.28 21.44
N ILE A 605 4.58 6.07 22.01
CA ILE A 605 4.99 5.82 23.40
C ILE A 605 6.46 6.24 23.63
N LYS A 606 7.27 6.18 22.58
CA LYS A 606 8.72 6.43 22.60
C LYS A 606 9.03 7.63 21.70
N PRO A 607 10.07 8.43 22.02
CA PRO A 607 10.38 9.62 21.25
C PRO A 607 10.69 9.26 19.80
N VAL A 608 9.97 9.90 18.88
CA VAL A 608 10.21 9.84 17.43
C VAL A 608 10.67 11.20 16.97
N ILE A 609 11.96 11.32 16.69
CA ILE A 609 12.62 12.59 16.36
C ILE A 609 13.05 12.65 14.90
N THR A 610 13.13 13.87 14.38
CA THR A 610 13.67 14.18 13.06
C THR A 610 15.21 14.08 13.05
N PRO A 611 15.85 14.02 11.87
CA PRO A 611 17.30 14.07 11.76
C PRO A 611 17.91 15.35 12.36
N TYR A 612 17.25 16.50 12.20
CA TYR A 612 17.69 17.75 12.83
C TYR A 612 17.69 17.66 14.36
N GLU A 613 16.61 17.16 14.94
CA GLU A 613 16.47 16.98 16.39
C GLU A 613 17.49 15.99 16.96
N LEU A 614 17.85 14.95 16.20
CA LEU A 614 18.93 14.05 16.59
C LEU A 614 20.27 14.79 16.65
N MET A 615 20.57 15.62 15.64
CA MET A 615 21.81 16.41 15.64
C MET A 615 21.86 17.36 16.83
N VAL A 616 20.72 17.86 17.31
CA VAL A 616 20.67 18.60 18.57
C VAL A 616 20.90 17.68 19.78
N ALA A 617 20.25 16.51 19.81
CA ALA A 617 20.39 15.56 20.92
C ALA A 617 21.83 15.05 21.12
N MET A 618 22.59 14.94 20.03
CA MET A 618 23.97 14.44 19.99
C MET A 618 25.01 15.57 19.85
N ASP A 619 24.68 16.80 20.26
CA ASP A 619 25.57 17.97 20.27
C ASP A 619 26.21 18.35 18.92
N GLY A 620 25.65 17.89 17.79
CA GLY A 620 26.09 18.24 16.45
C GLY A 620 25.65 19.63 15.97
N ILE A 621 24.56 20.17 16.54
CA ILE A 621 24.13 21.56 16.32
C ILE A 621 23.34 22.08 17.52
N LYS A 622 23.48 23.36 17.83
CA LYS A 622 22.64 24.00 18.87
C LYS A 622 21.18 24.10 18.43
N TRP A 623 20.27 23.98 19.39
CA TRP A 623 18.83 24.23 19.16
C TRP A 623 18.62 25.62 18.53
N GLN A 624 17.84 25.67 17.46
CA GLN A 624 17.57 26.89 16.71
C GLN A 624 16.35 27.60 17.30
N LYS A 625 16.43 28.93 17.43
CA LYS A 625 15.30 29.75 17.93
C LYS A 625 14.05 29.54 17.07
N GLN A 626 14.23 29.57 15.74
CA GLN A 626 13.21 29.22 14.76
C GLN A 626 13.42 27.77 14.33
N TYR A 627 12.38 26.95 14.48
CA TYR A 627 12.45 25.54 14.13
C TYR A 627 12.64 25.39 12.60
N PRO A 628 13.65 24.65 12.13
CA PRO A 628 13.95 24.57 10.71
C PRO A 628 12.90 23.75 9.94
N MET A 629 12.37 24.34 8.87
CA MET A 629 11.53 23.69 7.87
C MET A 629 12.25 23.75 6.52
N ASP A 630 13.37 23.05 6.41
CA ASP A 630 14.33 23.16 5.29
C ASP A 630 14.63 21.80 4.61
N TYR A 631 13.74 20.82 4.77
CA TYR A 631 14.03 19.41 4.44
C TYR A 631 14.46 19.15 3.00
N TYR A 632 13.90 19.89 2.03
CA TYR A 632 14.28 19.86 0.62
C TYR A 632 15.02 21.12 0.15
N ALA A 633 15.37 22.04 1.05
CA ALA A 633 16.10 23.25 0.68
C ALA A 633 17.51 22.91 0.20
N PHE A 634 17.99 23.65 -0.81
CA PHE A 634 19.39 23.62 -1.23
C PHE A 634 20.32 24.24 -0.19
N GLU A 635 19.83 25.28 0.51
CA GLU A 635 20.50 26.01 1.57
C GLU A 635 19.93 25.60 2.93
N SER A 636 20.04 24.31 3.23
CA SER A 636 19.63 23.75 4.52
C SER A 636 20.75 23.85 5.56
N LEU A 637 20.40 23.68 6.83
CA LEU A 637 21.31 23.85 7.97
C LEU A 637 22.42 22.78 8.05
N GLY A 638 22.26 21.63 7.38
CA GLY A 638 23.25 20.58 7.44
C GLY A 638 22.96 19.31 6.63
N PRO A 639 23.89 18.33 6.66
CA PRO A 639 23.85 17.12 5.84
C PRO A 639 22.69 16.16 6.16
N TRP A 640 21.90 16.45 7.19
CA TRP A 640 20.71 15.71 7.61
C TRP A 640 19.43 16.06 6.80
N THR A 641 19.59 16.68 5.63
CA THR A 641 18.50 17.10 4.73
C THR A 641 18.77 16.64 3.28
N ASN A 642 17.73 16.62 2.44
CA ASN A 642 17.79 15.93 1.15
C ASN A 642 18.72 16.57 0.13
N ASN A 643 18.78 17.90 0.09
CA ASN A 643 19.49 18.62 -0.95
C ASN A 643 20.73 19.38 -0.46
N PHE A 644 21.14 19.19 0.79
CA PHE A 644 22.39 19.75 1.32
C PHE A 644 23.57 19.43 0.40
N GLY A 645 24.36 20.46 0.07
CA GLY A 645 25.56 20.36 -0.75
C GLY A 645 25.33 20.06 -2.24
N ARG A 646 24.09 20.12 -2.77
CA ARG A 646 23.83 19.85 -4.20
C ARG A 646 24.10 21.05 -5.12
N ARG A 647 24.03 22.30 -4.61
CA ARG A 647 24.21 23.53 -5.39
C ARG A 647 25.62 23.66 -6.00
N THR A 648 26.65 23.10 -5.35
CA THR A 648 28.06 23.11 -5.80
C THR A 648 28.35 22.18 -6.98
N LYS A 649 27.55 21.15 -7.25
CA LYS A 649 27.81 20.18 -8.34
C LYS A 649 27.19 20.57 -9.70
N GLN A 650 26.09 21.31 -9.72
CA GLN A 650 25.40 21.68 -10.97
C GLN A 650 26.11 22.80 -11.75
N HIS A 651 26.79 23.74 -11.08
CA HIS A 651 27.54 24.80 -11.77
C HIS A 651 28.87 24.33 -12.38
N VAL A 652 29.45 23.23 -11.90
CA VAL A 652 30.68 22.67 -12.48
C VAL A 652 30.39 21.96 -13.82
N LYS A 653 29.22 21.33 -13.98
CA LYS A 653 28.84 20.68 -15.25
C LYS A 653 28.42 21.66 -16.36
N MET A 654 27.88 22.84 -16.02
CA MET A 654 27.44 23.82 -17.02
C MET A 654 28.56 24.71 -17.59
N ARG A 655 29.77 24.72 -17.01
CA ARG A 655 30.92 25.48 -17.57
C ARG A 655 31.77 24.67 -18.55
N CYS A 656 31.69 23.34 -18.57
CA CYS A 656 32.55 22.50 -19.41
C CYS A 656 31.95 22.12 -20.78
N THR A 657 30.82 22.71 -21.21
CA THR A 657 30.19 22.37 -22.51
C THR A 657 30.11 23.53 -23.50
N ASN A 658 30.76 24.67 -23.23
CA ASN A 658 30.84 25.81 -24.16
C ASN A 658 32.29 26.11 -24.58
N SER A 659 33.07 25.07 -24.86
CA SER A 659 34.34 25.19 -25.58
C SER A 659 34.65 23.90 -26.33
N MET A 660 33.99 23.73 -27.48
CA MET A 660 34.51 23.07 -28.68
C MET A 660 33.62 23.45 -29.86
#